data_AF-A0A2S3QRE7-F1
#
_entry.id   AF-A0A2S3QRE7-F1
#
_cell.length_a   1.000
_cell.length_b   1.000
_cell.length_c   1.000
_cell.angle_alpha   90.00
_cell.angle_beta   90.00
_cell.angle_gamma   90.00
#
_symmetry.space_group_name_H-M   'P 1'
#
loop_
_entity.id
_entity.type
_entity.pdbx_description
1 polymer ?
#
loop_
_entity_poly.entity_id
_entity_poly.type
_entity_poly.pdbx_seq_one_letter_code
_entity_poly.pdbx_strand_id
1 'polypeptide(L)'
;MKFAVRIVKKRKEILHTLGTLGCISILATSCVVDQASSSREGSGGSALNNTQNTVSANYGRILTANPLVLSDYAADENTDLSTLITRSPVYITSNEYLTKSCSLIGDCLEVTEDAGVSAFQNESRKWAFPVTTTEFLQINAFYHTAKVIDTYLGDVTTYVYDRLNEVSYDTSVPTNTDLHKAYWNASNKAKLVVHADASLRKNASFDPSNFLIKLGYIPGYQNIKMAQDPSVIYHEFGHAIVDRLMNHRNRAFNAAFCLNTSNPICLEESALGYFGHDEAYSINEGIADYFSYFTNNREHMGEWGLGKFANASRPISEDDSMHIAGISTDENSRLSYPEYLGYDVYNTESRVDDIHVDGQIISHLLVALTKELSTRCTGNIDGAKKLVFYALVESLGELGDLSAQAKDGLSGQINLDQQYAKEWLKSVNPINFRRFSQSLARNVYNITNSQYNLCTYQNFSKDNLEQLFDSYGLLLFRTYNNNLNSVSTTNITVNPLNRKKSELINKNLLIKDTRSSYSSLSVFDIRSSVYQTIQNQMDVGEVTTVDARYNNGNGKVSPGEIVGLFVSVYNNSSSIMAGTRILASDWAHMQDGVPCSNLSDGYPSVSQGGKACDPINETNYNDTGRIMPVCMLTYNDGTSTKLLNQHEFLKKMKSDIGLLEKDCLGQGEDRTQNDLNNCFVKAIPSTNVQNIPFMAPKSNWQETMQAEQGAPLFTDSNIMFFEINKNIPLGTEVSCRLRMTFANCEDCYHDLSSSNYDDFKDYEFAGEEPFSILNINFTIEQ
;
A
#
# COMPACT_ATOMS: atom_id res chain seq x y z
N MET A 1 -14.38 -42.84 32.16
CA MET A 1 -13.72 -42.02 31.11
C MET A 1 -12.18 -42.07 31.12
N LYS A 2 -11.50 -42.91 31.91
CA LYS A 2 -10.02 -43.09 31.89
C LYS A 2 -9.55 -44.41 31.23
N PHE A 3 -10.45 -45.18 30.63
CA PHE A 3 -10.13 -46.48 30.00
C PHE A 3 -10.07 -46.42 28.45
N ALA A 4 -10.73 -45.44 27.82
CA ALA A 4 -10.72 -45.25 26.36
C ALA A 4 -9.42 -44.60 25.82
N VAL A 5 -8.70 -43.83 26.65
CA VAL A 5 -7.44 -43.16 26.28
C VAL A 5 -6.25 -44.12 26.21
N ARG A 6 -6.32 -45.28 26.89
CA ARG A 6 -5.23 -46.28 26.89
C ARG A 6 -5.21 -47.18 25.64
N ILE A 7 -6.32 -47.32 24.92
CA ILE A 7 -6.39 -48.17 23.72
C ILE A 7 -5.87 -47.45 22.46
N VAL A 8 -5.98 -46.11 22.40
CA VAL A 8 -5.45 -45.32 21.28
C VAL A 8 -3.93 -45.14 21.38
N LYS A 9 -3.38 -45.01 22.61
CA LYS A 9 -1.92 -44.86 22.80
C LYS A 9 -1.11 -46.11 22.43
N LYS A 10 -1.68 -47.31 22.63
CA LYS A 10 -1.00 -48.58 22.33
C LYS A 10 -0.98 -48.95 20.84
N ARG A 11 -1.82 -48.33 20.00
CA ARG A 11 -1.76 -48.48 18.52
C ARG A 11 -0.73 -47.56 17.86
N LYS A 12 -0.35 -46.45 18.52
CA LYS A 12 0.66 -45.51 17.99
C LYS A 12 2.11 -46.02 18.22
N GLU A 13 2.34 -46.78 19.28
CA GLU A 13 3.65 -47.38 19.58
C GLU A 13 3.95 -48.65 18.77
N ILE A 14 2.94 -49.38 18.28
CA ILE A 14 3.16 -50.57 17.44
C ILE A 14 3.40 -50.22 15.96
N LEU A 15 2.96 -49.05 15.49
CA LEU A 15 3.29 -48.55 14.14
C LEU A 15 4.71 -47.97 14.05
N HIS A 16 5.31 -47.54 15.16
CA HIS A 16 6.67 -46.99 15.16
C HIS A 16 7.78 -48.06 15.20
N THR A 17 7.47 -49.30 15.60
CA THR A 17 8.48 -50.37 15.78
C THR A 17 8.51 -51.37 14.61
N LEU A 18 7.62 -51.23 13.62
CA LEU A 18 7.61 -52.04 12.39
C LEU A 18 8.21 -51.32 11.16
N GLY A 19 8.64 -50.06 11.31
CA GLY A 19 9.32 -49.29 10.26
C GLY A 19 10.86 -49.29 10.33
N THR A 20 11.46 -49.97 11.31
CA THR A 20 12.89 -49.82 11.66
C THR A 20 13.80 -50.97 11.20
N LEU A 21 13.36 -51.86 10.29
CA LEU A 21 14.21 -52.96 9.82
C LEU A 21 14.23 -53.24 8.31
N GLY A 22 13.87 -52.26 7.49
CA GLY A 22 13.92 -52.42 6.03
C GLY A 22 14.06 -51.12 5.27
N CYS A 23 15.15 -50.38 5.48
CA CYS A 23 15.60 -49.28 4.60
C CYS A 23 17.07 -48.90 4.89
N ILE A 24 17.98 -49.87 4.84
CA ILE A 24 19.43 -49.63 4.81
C ILE A 24 19.94 -50.11 3.45
N SER A 25 19.73 -49.29 2.41
CA SER A 25 20.46 -49.37 1.12
C SER A 25 20.05 -48.32 0.05
N ILE A 26 19.37 -47.22 0.41
CA ILE A 26 19.20 -46.06 -0.49
C ILE A 26 19.42 -44.77 0.31
N LEU A 27 20.68 -44.44 0.53
CA LEU A 27 21.15 -43.13 0.98
C LEU A 27 22.15 -42.61 -0.06
N ALA A 28 22.08 -41.30 -0.32
CA ALA A 28 22.89 -40.48 -1.22
C ALA A 28 22.34 -40.22 -2.64
N THR A 29 21.18 -39.56 -2.72
CA THR A 29 21.00 -38.41 -3.61
C THR A 29 20.39 -37.27 -2.80
N SER A 30 21.22 -36.68 -1.94
CA SER A 30 21.03 -35.33 -1.43
C SER A 30 21.00 -34.38 -2.63
N CYS A 31 19.88 -33.70 -2.84
CA CYS A 31 19.88 -32.47 -3.62
C CYS A 31 20.74 -31.48 -2.83
N VAL A 32 22.00 -31.37 -3.23
CA VAL A 32 22.86 -30.25 -2.90
C VAL A 32 22.16 -29.03 -3.51
N VAL A 33 21.65 -28.16 -2.64
CA VAL A 33 21.37 -26.77 -3.00
C VAL A 33 22.76 -26.18 -3.24
N ASP A 34 23.07 -25.90 -4.50
CA ASP A 34 24.31 -25.22 -4.85
C ASP A 34 24.38 -23.92 -4.06
N GLN A 35 25.51 -23.72 -3.39
CA GLN A 35 25.89 -22.42 -2.85
C GLN A 35 25.76 -21.39 -3.97
N ALA A 36 25.16 -20.24 -3.64
CA ALA A 36 25.07 -19.05 -4.49
C ALA A 36 26.48 -18.53 -4.85
N SER A 37 27.14 -19.23 -5.76
CA SER A 37 27.87 -18.63 -6.85
C SER A 37 26.88 -18.54 -8.02
N SER A 38 26.97 -17.50 -8.81
CA SER A 38 26.23 -17.33 -10.06
C SER A 38 26.50 -18.48 -11.04
N SER A 39 25.88 -19.65 -10.83
CA SER A 39 25.89 -20.74 -11.79
C SER A 39 25.05 -20.30 -13.00
N ARG A 40 25.75 -19.66 -13.94
CA ARG A 40 25.31 -19.28 -15.27
C ARG A 40 24.87 -20.52 -16.06
N GLU A 41 23.70 -21.09 -15.78
CA GLU A 41 23.16 -22.18 -16.60
C GLU A 41 22.65 -21.72 -17.98
N GLY A 42 22.85 -20.44 -18.31
CA GLY A 42 22.48 -19.83 -19.59
C GLY A 42 23.53 -18.88 -20.19
N SER A 43 24.84 -19.10 -20.04
CA SER A 43 25.84 -18.26 -20.73
C SER A 43 26.39 -18.89 -22.01
N GLY A 44 26.17 -18.22 -23.15
CA GLY A 44 27.14 -18.17 -24.25
C GLY A 44 27.31 -19.42 -25.13
N GLY A 45 26.25 -20.18 -25.40
CA GLY A 45 26.31 -21.30 -26.35
C GLY A 45 25.70 -20.97 -27.72
N SER A 46 25.93 -21.83 -28.72
CA SER A 46 25.29 -21.71 -30.04
C SER A 46 23.75 -21.63 -29.92
N ALA A 47 23.09 -20.94 -30.85
CA ALA A 47 21.63 -20.84 -30.90
C ALA A 47 20.96 -22.22 -30.77
N LEU A 48 20.02 -22.35 -29.85
CA LEU A 48 19.24 -23.58 -29.68
C LEU A 48 18.00 -23.56 -30.56
N ASN A 49 17.74 -24.67 -31.23
CA ASN A 49 16.44 -24.88 -31.86
C ASN A 49 15.37 -25.16 -30.78
N ASN A 50 14.61 -24.12 -30.40
CA ASN A 50 13.56 -24.21 -29.39
C ASN A 50 12.22 -24.62 -30.01
N THR A 51 12.02 -25.92 -30.23
CA THR A 51 10.80 -26.48 -30.81
C THR A 51 10.31 -27.66 -29.99
N GLN A 52 9.03 -27.99 -30.10
CA GLN A 52 8.41 -29.09 -29.34
C GLN A 52 9.17 -30.42 -29.47
N ASN A 53 9.80 -30.69 -30.61
CA ASN A 53 10.56 -31.93 -30.82
C ASN A 53 11.86 -32.02 -29.99
N THR A 54 12.32 -30.92 -29.40
CA THR A 54 13.57 -30.85 -28.63
C THR A 54 13.38 -30.98 -27.13
N VAL A 55 12.15 -31.25 -26.67
CA VAL A 55 11.79 -31.45 -25.26
C VAL A 55 10.84 -32.65 -25.08
N SER A 56 10.85 -33.21 -23.87
CA SER A 56 9.87 -34.22 -23.44
C SER A 56 8.54 -33.56 -23.06
N ALA A 57 7.47 -34.37 -23.02
CA ALA A 57 6.17 -33.90 -22.51
C ALA A 57 6.31 -33.36 -21.07
N ASN A 58 5.60 -32.28 -20.78
CA ASN A 58 5.60 -31.45 -19.58
C ASN A 58 6.82 -30.52 -19.41
N TYR A 59 7.82 -30.60 -20.29
CA TYR A 59 9.04 -29.80 -20.21
C TYR A 59 9.11 -28.73 -21.29
N GLY A 60 9.86 -27.67 -21.00
CA GLY A 60 10.07 -26.52 -21.88
C GLY A 60 11.42 -25.84 -21.66
N ARG A 61 11.62 -24.67 -22.27
CA ARG A 61 12.81 -23.84 -22.10
C ARG A 61 12.40 -22.40 -21.81
N ILE A 62 13.14 -21.75 -20.92
CA ILE A 62 12.83 -20.42 -20.39
C ILE A 62 14.10 -19.58 -20.27
N LEU A 63 13.96 -18.29 -19.97
CA LEU A 63 15.04 -17.39 -19.59
C LEU A 63 15.17 -17.40 -18.06
N THR A 64 16.24 -17.98 -17.49
CA THR A 64 16.37 -18.09 -16.01
C THR A 64 16.58 -16.75 -15.31
N ALA A 65 17.09 -15.77 -16.06
CA ALA A 65 17.25 -14.37 -15.69
C ALA A 65 16.96 -13.51 -16.93
N ASN A 66 16.95 -12.19 -16.80
CA ASN A 66 16.74 -11.35 -17.97
C ASN A 66 17.93 -11.40 -18.96
N PRO A 67 17.74 -11.01 -20.23
CA PRO A 67 18.76 -11.12 -21.26
C PRO A 67 20.07 -10.40 -20.97
N LEU A 68 20.06 -9.25 -20.27
CA LEU A 68 21.30 -8.56 -19.88
C LEU A 68 22.13 -9.42 -18.93
N VAL A 69 21.53 -9.95 -17.87
CA VAL A 69 22.29 -10.79 -16.93
C VAL A 69 22.76 -12.10 -17.55
N LEU A 70 21.97 -12.71 -18.44
CA LEU A 70 22.37 -13.95 -19.12
C LEU A 70 23.51 -13.75 -20.14
N SER A 71 23.72 -12.52 -20.60
CA SER A 71 24.72 -12.16 -21.62
C SER A 71 25.91 -11.38 -21.06
N ASP A 72 26.07 -11.30 -19.74
CA ASP A 72 27.06 -10.42 -19.10
C ASP A 72 26.97 -8.97 -19.59
N TYR A 73 25.73 -8.46 -19.65
CA TYR A 73 25.34 -7.11 -20.08
C TYR A 73 25.68 -6.78 -21.54
N ALA A 74 25.93 -7.79 -22.38
CA ALA A 74 26.20 -7.60 -23.81
C ALA A 74 24.94 -7.54 -24.68
N ALA A 75 23.77 -7.97 -24.17
CA ALA A 75 22.53 -8.00 -24.94
C ALA A 75 22.05 -6.60 -25.37
N ASP A 76 21.50 -6.55 -26.57
CA ASP A 76 20.92 -5.39 -27.25
C ASP A 76 19.59 -5.78 -27.94
N GLU A 77 18.97 -4.85 -28.67
CA GLU A 77 17.69 -5.09 -29.33
C GLU A 77 17.71 -6.18 -30.42
N ASN A 78 18.89 -6.57 -30.90
CA ASN A 78 19.08 -7.56 -31.96
C ASN A 78 19.57 -8.91 -31.44
N THR A 79 19.72 -9.06 -30.13
CA THR A 79 20.25 -10.27 -29.51
C THR A 79 19.33 -11.46 -29.72
N ASP A 80 19.89 -12.55 -30.25
CA ASP A 80 19.17 -13.81 -30.41
C ASP A 80 19.00 -14.51 -29.05
N LEU A 81 17.82 -14.36 -28.46
CA LEU A 81 17.48 -14.94 -27.15
C LEU A 81 17.56 -16.48 -27.13
N SER A 82 17.57 -17.16 -28.29
CA SER A 82 17.73 -18.62 -28.35
C SER A 82 19.12 -19.08 -27.89
N THR A 83 20.08 -18.15 -27.79
CA THR A 83 21.40 -18.39 -27.22
C THR A 83 21.39 -18.36 -25.68
N LEU A 84 20.37 -17.74 -25.07
CA LEU A 84 20.28 -17.43 -23.63
C LEU A 84 19.32 -18.33 -22.85
N ILE A 85 18.42 -19.07 -23.52
CA ILE A 85 17.48 -19.98 -22.86
C ILE A 85 18.17 -21.19 -22.22
N THR A 86 17.48 -21.82 -21.26
CA THR A 86 17.98 -23.02 -20.58
C THR A 86 18.43 -24.12 -21.55
N ARG A 87 19.62 -24.69 -21.31
CA ARG A 87 20.21 -25.78 -22.12
C ARG A 87 19.60 -27.13 -21.76
N SER A 88 19.23 -27.33 -20.50
CA SER A 88 18.42 -28.45 -20.03
C SER A 88 16.96 -28.02 -19.94
N PRO A 89 16.01 -28.76 -20.53
CA PRO A 89 14.60 -28.43 -20.40
C PRO A 89 14.15 -28.46 -18.93
N VAL A 90 13.31 -27.50 -18.54
CA VAL A 90 12.72 -27.39 -17.19
C VAL A 90 11.27 -27.85 -17.21
N TYR A 91 10.76 -28.30 -16.06
CA TYR A 91 9.35 -28.63 -15.93
C TYR A 91 8.50 -27.36 -16.03
N ILE A 92 7.45 -27.39 -16.86
CA ILE A 92 6.49 -26.30 -17.02
C ILE A 92 5.16 -26.72 -16.38
N THR A 93 4.40 -27.59 -17.04
CA THR A 93 3.12 -28.08 -16.53
C THR A 93 2.74 -29.42 -17.17
N SER A 94 1.97 -30.22 -16.45
CA SER A 94 1.35 -31.46 -16.94
C SER A 94 -0.02 -31.25 -17.58
N ASN A 95 -0.56 -30.03 -17.51
CA ASN A 95 -1.81 -29.61 -18.15
C ASN A 95 -1.60 -29.37 -19.65
N GLU A 96 -2.68 -29.40 -20.43
CA GLU A 96 -2.65 -29.00 -21.84
C GLU A 96 -2.71 -27.47 -22.01
N TYR A 97 -3.08 -26.75 -20.95
CA TYR A 97 -3.10 -25.29 -20.89
C TYR A 97 -2.04 -24.79 -19.90
N LEU A 98 -1.62 -23.54 -20.06
CA LEU A 98 -0.78 -22.84 -19.07
C LEU A 98 -1.61 -22.39 -17.86
N THR A 99 -2.17 -23.38 -17.18
CA THR A 99 -2.92 -23.24 -15.93
C THR A 99 -2.23 -24.00 -14.82
N LYS A 100 -2.35 -23.49 -13.60
CA LYS A 100 -1.87 -24.14 -12.37
C LYS A 100 -2.96 -24.12 -11.33
N SER A 101 -3.18 -25.27 -10.71
CA SER A 101 -4.04 -25.37 -9.55
C SER A 101 -3.23 -25.18 -8.26
N CYS A 102 -3.79 -24.47 -7.30
CA CYS A 102 -3.24 -24.33 -5.96
C CYS A 102 -3.97 -25.27 -5.00
N SER A 103 -3.28 -25.70 -3.94
CA SER A 103 -3.88 -26.51 -2.88
C SER A 103 -5.20 -25.85 -2.41
N LEU A 104 -6.26 -26.66 -2.32
CA LEU A 104 -7.61 -26.32 -1.81
C LEU A 104 -8.56 -25.52 -2.73
N ILE A 105 -8.11 -24.93 -3.85
CA ILE A 105 -8.90 -23.87 -4.54
C ILE A 105 -9.07 -24.11 -6.05
N GLY A 106 -8.49 -25.20 -6.57
CA GLY A 106 -8.54 -25.47 -8.01
C GLY A 106 -7.61 -24.52 -8.76
N ASP A 107 -7.98 -24.08 -9.96
CA ASP A 107 -7.14 -23.24 -10.82
C ASP A 107 -6.93 -21.85 -10.20
N CYS A 108 -5.69 -21.56 -9.81
CA CYS A 108 -5.30 -20.30 -9.19
C CYS A 108 -4.46 -19.42 -10.12
N LEU A 109 -3.88 -19.96 -11.18
CA LEU A 109 -3.12 -19.22 -12.18
C LEU A 109 -3.55 -19.64 -13.57
N GLU A 110 -3.74 -18.66 -14.44
CA GLU A 110 -3.90 -18.83 -15.88
C GLU A 110 -3.04 -17.81 -16.60
N VAL A 111 -2.32 -18.25 -17.64
CA VAL A 111 -1.56 -17.36 -18.52
C VAL A 111 -2.17 -17.38 -19.91
N THR A 112 -2.37 -16.19 -20.46
CA THR A 112 -2.89 -15.95 -21.80
C THR A 112 -2.01 -14.91 -22.51
N GLU A 113 -2.26 -14.70 -23.80
CA GLU A 113 -1.57 -13.68 -24.60
C GLU A 113 -1.97 -12.26 -24.17
N ASP A 114 -3.24 -11.90 -24.34
CA ASP A 114 -3.80 -10.59 -24.00
C ASP A 114 -5.30 -10.70 -23.70
N ALA A 115 -5.93 -9.56 -23.39
CA ALA A 115 -7.35 -9.45 -23.05
C ALA A 115 -8.25 -10.04 -24.14
N GLY A 116 -9.13 -10.96 -23.74
CA GLY A 116 -10.08 -11.61 -24.63
C GLY A 116 -9.50 -12.74 -25.49
N VAL A 117 -8.21 -13.07 -25.34
CA VAL A 117 -7.59 -14.21 -26.02
C VAL A 117 -7.76 -15.48 -25.16
N SER A 118 -8.17 -16.58 -25.79
CA SER A 118 -8.33 -17.87 -25.10
C SER A 118 -6.98 -18.45 -24.68
N ALA A 119 -6.96 -19.17 -23.56
CA ALA A 119 -5.77 -19.86 -23.07
C ALA A 119 -5.15 -20.77 -24.13
N PHE A 120 -3.83 -20.68 -24.28
CA PHE A 120 -3.04 -21.45 -25.24
C PHE A 120 -3.10 -22.96 -24.92
N GLN A 121 -3.65 -23.77 -25.84
CA GLN A 121 -3.72 -25.23 -25.71
C GLN A 121 -2.58 -25.91 -26.46
N ASN A 122 -1.94 -26.88 -25.81
CA ASN A 122 -0.87 -27.71 -26.37
C ASN A 122 -1.04 -29.18 -25.95
N GLU A 123 -1.75 -29.96 -26.77
CA GLU A 123 -2.06 -31.38 -26.52
C GLU A 123 -0.81 -32.25 -26.30
N SER A 124 0.31 -31.89 -26.94
CA SER A 124 1.58 -32.62 -26.78
C SER A 124 2.24 -32.40 -25.42
N ARG A 125 1.85 -31.32 -24.72
CA ARG A 125 2.45 -30.80 -23.48
C ARG A 125 3.94 -30.51 -23.59
N LYS A 126 4.45 -30.28 -24.80
CA LYS A 126 5.86 -29.95 -25.05
C LYS A 126 6.01 -28.44 -25.19
N TRP A 127 6.62 -27.79 -24.20
CA TRP A 127 6.57 -26.34 -24.02
C TRP A 127 7.84 -25.64 -24.56
N ALA A 128 8.19 -25.94 -25.80
CA ALA A 128 9.35 -25.36 -26.49
C ALA A 128 8.92 -24.71 -27.80
N PHE A 129 9.03 -23.39 -27.86
CA PHE A 129 8.59 -22.54 -28.98
C PHE A 129 9.65 -21.48 -29.29
N PRO A 130 9.74 -20.97 -30.54
CA PRO A 130 10.74 -19.96 -30.89
C PRO A 130 10.66 -18.74 -29.97
N VAL A 131 11.81 -18.23 -29.54
CA VAL A 131 11.90 -17.15 -28.54
C VAL A 131 11.27 -15.82 -28.97
N THR A 132 10.98 -15.67 -30.26
CA THR A 132 10.33 -14.50 -30.87
C THR A 132 8.80 -14.61 -30.91
N THR A 133 8.22 -15.68 -30.36
CA THR A 133 6.78 -15.95 -30.44
C THR A 133 6.06 -15.68 -29.12
N THR A 134 4.77 -15.37 -29.20
CA THR A 134 3.91 -15.16 -28.03
C THR A 134 3.80 -16.42 -27.17
N GLU A 135 3.83 -17.62 -27.76
CA GLU A 135 3.83 -18.88 -27.02
C GLU A 135 5.03 -18.97 -26.08
N PHE A 136 6.21 -18.52 -26.52
CA PHE A 136 7.38 -18.48 -25.64
C PHE A 136 7.20 -17.49 -24.49
N LEU A 137 6.65 -16.29 -24.74
CA LEU A 137 6.38 -15.30 -23.70
C LEU A 137 5.42 -15.85 -22.64
N GLN A 138 4.35 -16.52 -23.07
CA GLN A 138 3.38 -17.16 -22.17
C GLN A 138 4.03 -18.26 -21.32
N ILE A 139 4.89 -19.11 -21.91
CA ILE A 139 5.61 -20.16 -21.18
C ILE A 139 6.58 -19.56 -20.15
N ASN A 140 7.30 -18.51 -20.53
CA ASN A 140 8.23 -17.82 -19.64
C ASN A 140 7.48 -17.18 -18.46
N ALA A 141 6.41 -16.43 -18.73
CA ALA A 141 5.55 -15.82 -17.72
C ALA A 141 4.93 -16.87 -16.79
N PHE A 142 4.43 -17.98 -17.33
CA PHE A 142 3.86 -19.08 -16.56
C PHE A 142 4.89 -19.70 -15.61
N TYR A 143 6.08 -20.05 -16.10
CA TYR A 143 7.11 -20.67 -15.28
C TYR A 143 7.51 -19.78 -14.10
N HIS A 144 7.77 -18.49 -14.36
CA HIS A 144 8.19 -17.55 -13.33
C HIS A 144 7.07 -17.26 -12.32
N THR A 145 5.84 -17.05 -12.79
CA THR A 145 4.70 -16.81 -11.89
C THR A 145 4.40 -18.05 -11.04
N ALA A 146 4.41 -19.25 -11.64
CA ALA A 146 4.23 -20.50 -10.92
C ALA A 146 5.31 -20.72 -9.85
N LYS A 147 6.57 -20.39 -10.15
CA LYS A 147 7.69 -20.47 -9.20
C LYS A 147 7.46 -19.59 -7.97
N VAL A 148 7.04 -18.33 -8.16
CA VAL A 148 6.78 -17.43 -7.02
C VAL A 148 5.58 -17.91 -6.22
N ILE A 149 4.49 -18.35 -6.88
CA ILE A 149 3.33 -18.95 -6.19
C ILE A 149 3.77 -20.09 -5.29
N ASP A 150 4.58 -21.02 -5.80
CA ASP A 150 5.02 -22.19 -5.02
C ASP A 150 5.92 -21.79 -3.84
N THR A 151 6.78 -20.79 -4.02
CA THR A 151 7.67 -20.27 -2.96
C THR A 151 6.84 -19.56 -1.88
N TYR A 152 5.96 -18.65 -2.29
CA TYR A 152 5.04 -17.93 -1.41
C TYR A 152 4.16 -18.90 -0.61
N LEU A 153 3.47 -19.82 -1.29
CA LEU A 153 2.58 -20.79 -0.65
C LEU A 153 3.33 -21.71 0.31
N GLY A 154 4.51 -22.18 -0.10
CA GLY A 154 5.36 -23.00 0.76
C GLY A 154 5.72 -22.29 2.05
N ASP A 155 6.18 -21.03 1.96
CA ASP A 155 6.64 -20.27 3.11
C ASP A 155 5.49 -19.81 4.01
N VAL A 156 4.34 -19.37 3.46
CA VAL A 156 3.14 -19.07 4.27
C VAL A 156 2.63 -20.32 4.98
N THR A 157 2.55 -21.45 4.27
CA THR A 157 2.10 -22.73 4.87
C THR A 157 3.02 -23.13 6.01
N THR A 158 4.35 -23.08 5.82
CA THR A 158 5.31 -23.38 6.88
C THR A 158 5.17 -22.41 8.06
N TYR A 159 4.94 -21.13 7.81
CA TYR A 159 4.73 -20.17 8.90
C TYR A 159 3.47 -20.50 9.71
N VAL A 160 2.33 -20.60 9.04
CA VAL A 160 1.03 -20.80 9.67
C VAL A 160 0.91 -22.16 10.34
N TYR A 161 1.34 -23.23 9.68
CA TYR A 161 1.12 -24.59 10.18
C TYR A 161 2.26 -25.12 11.04
N ASP A 162 3.51 -24.82 10.72
CA ASP A 162 4.64 -25.39 11.45
C ASP A 162 5.09 -24.48 12.60
N ARG A 163 5.03 -23.15 12.44
CA ARG A 163 5.56 -22.22 13.45
C ARG A 163 4.51 -21.69 14.41
N LEU A 164 3.34 -21.27 13.92
CA LEU A 164 2.30 -20.73 14.79
C LEU A 164 1.62 -21.82 15.66
N ASN A 165 1.62 -23.09 15.26
CA ASN A 165 1.08 -24.18 16.08
C ASN A 165 2.03 -24.67 17.18
N GLU A 166 3.33 -24.39 17.07
CA GLU A 166 4.35 -24.76 18.07
C GLU A 166 4.39 -23.77 19.24
N VAL A 167 3.73 -22.62 19.09
CA VAL A 167 3.98 -21.44 19.91
C VAL A 167 2.67 -20.67 20.14
N SER A 168 2.32 -20.37 21.40
CA SER A 168 1.17 -19.48 21.70
C SER A 168 1.55 -18.04 21.35
N TYR A 169 1.44 -17.65 20.08
CA TYR A 169 1.75 -16.32 19.54
C TYR A 169 0.46 -15.65 19.04
N ASP A 170 0.21 -14.41 19.49
CA ASP A 170 -0.93 -13.61 19.01
C ASP A 170 -0.59 -13.07 17.61
N THR A 171 -0.99 -13.85 16.61
CA THR A 171 -0.75 -13.63 15.19
C THR A 171 -1.82 -12.74 14.57
N SER A 172 -1.38 -11.93 13.61
CA SER A 172 -2.24 -11.20 12.68
C SER A 172 -2.75 -12.10 11.55
N VAL A 173 -2.20 -13.30 11.37
CA VAL A 173 -2.63 -14.30 10.38
C VAL A 173 -3.70 -15.22 10.96
N PRO A 174 -4.96 -15.16 10.47
CA PRO A 174 -6.02 -16.03 10.96
C PRO A 174 -5.69 -17.51 10.74
N THR A 175 -5.99 -18.35 11.72
CA THR A 175 -5.80 -19.82 11.63
C THR A 175 -6.62 -20.49 10.51
N ASN A 176 -7.64 -19.82 9.98
CA ASN A 176 -8.49 -20.28 8.90
C ASN A 176 -8.20 -19.61 7.54
N THR A 177 -7.09 -18.86 7.42
CA THR A 177 -6.70 -18.12 6.21
C THR A 177 -6.75 -18.97 4.94
N ASP A 178 -6.39 -20.25 5.03
CA ASP A 178 -6.34 -21.17 3.88
C ASP A 178 -7.58 -22.06 3.72
N LEU A 179 -8.57 -21.98 4.62
CA LEU A 179 -9.76 -22.85 4.59
C LEU A 179 -10.86 -22.36 3.65
N HIS A 180 -10.68 -21.21 2.99
CA HIS A 180 -11.76 -20.51 2.31
C HIS A 180 -11.48 -20.27 0.83
N LYS A 181 -12.56 -20.28 0.02
CA LYS A 181 -12.53 -20.22 -1.45
C LYS A 181 -12.13 -18.85 -2.04
N ALA A 182 -11.82 -17.86 -1.19
CA ALA A 182 -11.43 -16.50 -1.52
C ALA A 182 -9.90 -16.34 -1.47
N TYR A 183 -9.18 -17.03 -2.36
CA TYR A 183 -7.72 -17.05 -2.35
C TYR A 183 -7.12 -15.71 -2.78
N TRP A 184 -7.40 -15.32 -4.02
CA TRP A 184 -6.84 -14.12 -4.60
C TRP A 184 -7.61 -12.89 -4.20
N ASN A 185 -8.93 -12.92 -4.27
CA ASN A 185 -9.79 -11.86 -3.75
C ASN A 185 -11.00 -12.46 -3.02
N ALA A 186 -11.83 -11.60 -2.44
CA ALA A 186 -13.08 -11.97 -1.76
C ALA A 186 -14.06 -12.79 -2.63
N SER A 187 -13.92 -12.80 -3.95
CA SER A 187 -14.73 -13.62 -4.86
C SER A 187 -14.22 -15.06 -4.94
N ASN A 188 -15.13 -16.01 -4.70
CA ASN A 188 -14.89 -17.45 -4.70
C ASN A 188 -14.46 -18.08 -6.06
N LYS A 189 -14.10 -17.25 -7.04
CA LYS A 189 -13.71 -17.66 -8.42
C LYS A 189 -12.44 -16.96 -8.93
N ALA A 190 -11.76 -16.18 -8.10
CA ALA A 190 -10.61 -15.42 -8.58
C ALA A 190 -9.42 -16.33 -8.88
N LYS A 191 -9.06 -16.36 -10.16
CA LYS A 191 -7.77 -16.80 -10.68
C LYS A 191 -6.90 -15.56 -10.88
N LEU A 192 -5.60 -15.68 -10.61
CA LEU A 192 -4.65 -14.69 -11.10
C LEU A 192 -4.46 -14.95 -12.59
N VAL A 193 -4.78 -13.96 -13.41
CA VAL A 193 -4.56 -14.01 -14.86
C VAL A 193 -3.29 -13.23 -15.19
N VAL A 194 -2.45 -13.77 -16.07
CA VAL A 194 -1.30 -13.04 -16.63
C VAL A 194 -1.46 -12.94 -18.13
N HIS A 195 -1.46 -11.71 -18.65
CA HIS A 195 -1.33 -11.42 -20.07
C HIS A 195 0.15 -11.26 -20.39
N ALA A 196 0.74 -12.24 -21.08
CA ALA A 196 2.17 -12.30 -21.32
C ALA A 196 2.65 -11.41 -22.48
N ASP A 197 1.74 -10.95 -23.34
CA ASP A 197 2.02 -10.00 -24.42
C ASP A 197 0.90 -8.94 -24.51
N ALA A 198 0.71 -8.22 -23.41
CA ALA A 198 -0.35 -7.24 -23.29
C ALA A 198 -0.09 -6.02 -24.19
N SER A 199 -1.17 -5.41 -24.69
CA SER A 199 -1.16 -4.13 -25.40
C SER A 199 -0.84 -2.90 -24.51
N LEU A 200 0.04 -3.09 -23.52
CA LEU A 200 0.51 -2.08 -22.57
C LEU A 200 1.86 -1.52 -23.02
N ARG A 201 1.92 -0.21 -23.24
CA ARG A 201 3.12 0.45 -23.78
C ARG A 201 4.07 0.86 -22.66
N LYS A 202 5.34 0.49 -22.78
CA LYS A 202 6.45 0.85 -21.87
C LYS A 202 6.15 0.53 -20.40
N ASN A 203 5.33 -0.48 -20.12
CA ASN A 203 4.97 -0.79 -18.75
C ASN A 203 4.62 -2.26 -18.53
N ALA A 204 4.61 -2.66 -17.28
CA ALA A 204 3.86 -3.80 -16.75
C ALA A 204 2.91 -3.28 -15.66
N SER A 205 1.91 -4.05 -15.26
CA SER A 205 0.99 -3.61 -14.21
C SER A 205 0.23 -4.75 -13.57
N PHE A 206 -0.08 -4.62 -12.29
CA PHE A 206 -1.07 -5.41 -11.57
C PHE A 206 -2.38 -4.62 -11.38
N ASP A 207 -3.50 -5.28 -11.68
CA ASP A 207 -4.85 -4.78 -11.42
C ASP A 207 -5.46 -5.60 -10.25
N PRO A 208 -5.62 -5.01 -9.04
CA PRO A 208 -6.17 -5.69 -7.88
C PRO A 208 -7.65 -6.04 -8.04
N SER A 209 -8.41 -5.28 -8.83
CA SER A 209 -9.86 -5.51 -8.99
C SER A 209 -10.13 -6.81 -9.76
N ASN A 210 -9.30 -7.09 -10.77
CA ASN A 210 -9.45 -8.27 -11.61
C ASN A 210 -8.45 -9.38 -11.31
N PHE A 211 -7.50 -9.14 -10.40
CA PHE A 211 -6.35 -10.02 -10.19
C PHE A 211 -5.66 -10.35 -11.52
N LEU A 212 -5.23 -9.31 -12.21
CA LEU A 212 -4.70 -9.38 -13.57
C LEU A 212 -3.32 -8.71 -13.64
N ILE A 213 -2.32 -9.47 -14.08
CA ILE A 213 -1.01 -8.94 -14.45
C ILE A 213 -0.98 -8.73 -15.96
N LYS A 214 -0.52 -7.56 -16.40
CA LYS A 214 -0.28 -7.24 -17.81
C LYS A 214 1.20 -7.01 -18.04
N LEU A 215 1.82 -7.82 -18.89
CA LEU A 215 3.22 -7.68 -19.27
C LEU A 215 3.29 -7.05 -20.66
N GLY A 216 3.70 -5.79 -20.72
CA GLY A 216 3.69 -5.00 -21.94
C GLY A 216 4.93 -5.13 -22.82
N TYR A 217 5.18 -4.09 -23.61
CA TYR A 217 6.25 -4.04 -24.61
C TYR A 217 6.89 -2.65 -24.72
N ILE A 218 8.08 -2.55 -25.34
CA ILE A 218 8.70 -1.26 -25.66
C ILE A 218 8.32 -0.83 -27.09
N PRO A 219 7.61 0.31 -27.28
CA PRO A 219 7.27 0.82 -28.60
C PRO A 219 8.51 1.11 -29.44
N GLY A 220 8.47 0.70 -30.71
CA GLY A 220 9.60 0.84 -31.63
C GLY A 220 10.50 -0.40 -31.69
N TYR A 221 10.39 -1.32 -30.72
CA TYR A 221 11.15 -2.56 -30.69
C TYR A 221 10.21 -3.77 -30.74
N GLN A 222 10.24 -4.52 -31.84
CA GLN A 222 9.32 -5.65 -32.02
C GLN A 222 9.56 -6.80 -31.04
N ASN A 223 10.81 -7.00 -30.62
CA ASN A 223 11.23 -8.16 -29.84
C ASN A 223 11.45 -7.88 -28.35
N ILE A 224 11.20 -6.66 -27.86
CA ILE A 224 11.46 -6.30 -26.46
C ILE A 224 10.15 -6.28 -25.67
N LYS A 225 10.01 -7.27 -24.80
CA LYS A 225 8.78 -7.59 -24.07
C LYS A 225 9.05 -7.70 -22.57
N MET A 226 8.11 -7.27 -21.74
CA MET A 226 8.28 -7.33 -20.27
C MET A 226 8.30 -8.77 -19.76
N ALA A 227 7.61 -9.69 -20.44
CA ALA A 227 7.63 -11.12 -20.10
C ALA A 227 9.01 -11.81 -20.28
N GLN A 228 10.00 -11.13 -20.87
CA GLN A 228 11.37 -11.62 -20.99
C GLN A 228 12.22 -11.33 -19.74
N ASP A 229 11.74 -10.47 -18.83
CA ASP A 229 12.44 -10.11 -17.61
C ASP A 229 11.74 -10.72 -16.38
N PRO A 230 12.30 -11.77 -15.77
CA PRO A 230 11.72 -12.38 -14.57
C PRO A 230 11.57 -11.41 -13.41
N SER A 231 12.44 -10.40 -13.27
CA SER A 231 12.32 -9.43 -12.16
C SER A 231 11.07 -8.56 -12.29
N VAL A 232 10.67 -8.21 -13.51
CA VAL A 232 9.39 -7.50 -13.75
C VAL A 232 8.22 -8.40 -13.40
N ILE A 233 8.25 -9.67 -13.80
CA ILE A 233 7.19 -10.64 -13.44
C ILE A 233 7.07 -10.79 -11.92
N TYR A 234 8.19 -10.85 -11.20
CA TYR A 234 8.21 -10.97 -9.75
C TYR A 234 7.74 -9.71 -9.04
N HIS A 235 8.05 -8.53 -9.58
CA HIS A 235 7.55 -7.24 -9.09
C HIS A 235 6.02 -7.18 -9.20
N GLU A 236 5.45 -7.43 -10.39
CA GLU A 236 3.98 -7.38 -10.57
C GLU A 236 3.25 -8.41 -9.70
N PHE A 237 3.84 -9.60 -9.54
CA PHE A 237 3.32 -10.60 -8.61
C PHE A 237 3.48 -10.18 -7.15
N GLY A 238 4.51 -9.40 -6.82
CA GLY A 238 4.72 -8.80 -5.50
C GLY A 238 3.52 -7.96 -5.06
N HIS A 239 2.93 -7.15 -5.95
CA HIS A 239 1.68 -6.44 -5.65
C HIS A 239 0.51 -7.39 -5.34
N ALA A 240 0.38 -8.50 -6.08
CA ALA A 240 -0.63 -9.51 -5.80
C ALA A 240 -0.43 -10.19 -4.43
N ILE A 241 0.83 -10.37 -3.99
CA ILE A 241 1.14 -10.83 -2.64
C ILE A 241 0.75 -9.75 -1.62
N VAL A 242 1.15 -8.49 -1.81
CA VAL A 242 0.82 -7.39 -0.88
C VAL A 242 -0.68 -7.29 -0.67
N ASP A 243 -1.48 -7.27 -1.75
CA ASP A 243 -2.94 -7.25 -1.67
C ASP A 243 -3.48 -8.42 -0.83
N ARG A 244 -2.97 -9.62 -1.09
CA ARG A 244 -3.37 -10.81 -0.34
C ARG A 244 -3.01 -10.72 1.13
N LEU A 245 -1.81 -10.25 1.47
CA LEU A 245 -1.34 -10.15 2.85
C LEU A 245 -2.14 -9.09 3.64
N MET A 246 -2.43 -7.95 3.01
CA MET A 246 -3.31 -6.91 3.56
C MET A 246 -4.71 -7.43 3.90
N ASN A 247 -5.20 -8.42 3.14
CA ASN A 247 -6.56 -8.90 3.22
C ASN A 247 -6.73 -10.27 3.90
N HIS A 248 -5.69 -10.82 4.55
CA HIS A 248 -5.80 -12.10 5.26
C HIS A 248 -6.96 -12.12 6.27
N ARG A 249 -7.03 -11.10 7.14
CA ARG A 249 -8.07 -10.98 8.16
C ARG A 249 -9.43 -10.67 7.55
N ASN A 250 -9.48 -9.78 6.55
CA ASN A 250 -10.72 -9.40 5.87
C ASN A 250 -11.40 -10.59 5.20
N ARG A 251 -10.62 -11.43 4.50
CA ARG A 251 -11.13 -12.63 3.84
C ARG A 251 -11.55 -13.71 4.83
N ALA A 252 -10.79 -13.90 5.91
CA ALA A 252 -11.17 -14.81 6.99
C ALA A 252 -12.47 -14.37 7.68
N PHE A 253 -12.62 -13.07 7.95
CA PHE A 253 -13.83 -12.47 8.51
C PHE A 253 -15.02 -12.68 7.56
N ASN A 254 -14.85 -12.32 6.28
CA ASN A 254 -15.88 -12.49 5.25
C ASN A 254 -16.34 -13.95 5.15
N ALA A 255 -15.40 -14.88 5.14
CA ALA A 255 -15.75 -16.29 5.06
C ALA A 255 -16.47 -16.81 6.33
N ALA A 256 -16.10 -16.32 7.51
CA ALA A 256 -16.72 -16.74 8.77
C ALA A 256 -18.13 -16.15 8.97
N PHE A 257 -18.36 -14.89 8.57
CA PHE A 257 -19.55 -14.14 8.96
C PHE A 257 -20.46 -13.73 7.79
N CYS A 258 -19.97 -13.80 6.55
CA CYS A 258 -20.63 -13.15 5.42
C CYS A 258 -21.15 -14.07 4.32
N LEU A 259 -20.88 -15.37 4.38
CA LEU A 259 -21.31 -16.33 3.35
C LEU A 259 -22.83 -16.42 3.15
N ASN A 260 -23.66 -15.83 4.03
CA ASN A 260 -25.13 -15.82 3.94
C ASN A 260 -25.76 -14.44 4.18
N THR A 261 -24.99 -13.35 4.15
CA THR A 261 -25.50 -12.00 4.42
C THR A 261 -25.31 -11.09 3.22
N SER A 262 -26.26 -10.19 2.99
CA SER A 262 -26.13 -9.09 2.02
C SER A 262 -25.62 -7.81 2.71
N ASN A 263 -24.80 -7.96 3.76
CA ASN A 263 -24.25 -6.82 4.48
C ASN A 263 -23.14 -6.19 3.63
N PRO A 264 -23.21 -4.91 3.24
CA PRO A 264 -22.19 -4.28 2.39
C PRO A 264 -20.79 -4.20 3.03
N ILE A 265 -20.67 -4.29 4.35
CA ILE A 265 -19.37 -4.38 5.06
C ILE A 265 -18.67 -5.71 4.72
N CYS A 266 -19.46 -6.74 4.44
CA CYS A 266 -18.93 -7.99 3.94
C CYS A 266 -18.54 -7.79 2.47
N LEU A 267 -17.30 -8.15 2.12
CA LEU A 267 -16.64 -7.95 0.81
C LEU A 267 -15.74 -6.70 0.71
N GLU A 268 -15.59 -5.90 1.77
CA GLU A 268 -14.57 -4.86 1.76
C GLU A 268 -13.17 -5.46 1.86
N GLU A 269 -12.25 -4.94 1.04
CA GLU A 269 -10.84 -5.25 1.05
C GLU A 269 -10.03 -3.96 1.25
N SER A 270 -8.92 -4.08 1.96
CA SER A 270 -7.95 -3.03 2.18
C SER A 270 -6.90 -3.01 1.08
N ALA A 271 -6.20 -1.90 0.94
CA ALA A 271 -5.11 -1.73 0.00
C ALA A 271 -3.94 -1.03 0.69
N LEU A 272 -2.72 -1.28 0.20
CA LEU A 272 -1.53 -0.56 0.61
C LEU A 272 -1.33 0.60 -0.37
N GLY A 273 -2.12 1.65 -0.16
CA GLY A 273 -2.25 2.82 -1.04
C GLY A 273 -3.68 2.98 -1.54
N TYR A 274 -4.19 4.23 -1.54
CA TYR A 274 -5.56 4.54 -1.99
C TYR A 274 -5.64 5.76 -2.92
N PHE A 275 -4.65 6.63 -2.91
CA PHE A 275 -4.61 7.84 -3.72
C PHE A 275 -3.42 7.79 -4.68
N GLY A 276 -3.49 8.50 -5.82
CA GLY A 276 -2.50 8.33 -6.91
C GLY A 276 -1.01 8.35 -6.50
N HIS A 277 -0.62 9.22 -5.56
CA HIS A 277 0.66 9.17 -4.85
C HIS A 277 0.37 9.38 -3.36
N ASP A 278 0.66 8.36 -2.56
CA ASP A 278 0.72 8.41 -1.11
C ASP A 278 1.88 7.51 -0.63
N GLU A 279 2.33 7.69 0.61
CA GLU A 279 3.45 6.90 1.13
C GLU A 279 3.16 5.39 1.16
N ALA A 280 1.89 4.98 1.28
CA ALA A 280 1.52 3.58 1.29
C ALA A 280 1.77 2.94 -0.09
N TYR A 281 1.44 3.62 -1.18
CA TYR A 281 1.81 3.16 -2.53
C TYR A 281 3.32 3.06 -2.71
N SER A 282 4.11 4.02 -2.21
CA SER A 282 5.58 3.91 -2.26
C SER A 282 6.07 2.67 -1.49
N ILE A 283 5.50 2.38 -0.32
CA ILE A 283 5.84 1.16 0.43
C ILE A 283 5.46 -0.10 -0.37
N ASN A 284 4.32 -0.09 -1.05
CA ASN A 284 3.86 -1.18 -1.91
C ASN A 284 4.86 -1.46 -3.04
N GLU A 285 5.30 -0.41 -3.76
CA GLU A 285 6.35 -0.50 -4.79
C GLU A 285 7.65 -1.09 -4.23
N GLY A 286 8.09 -0.65 -3.05
CA GLY A 286 9.29 -1.16 -2.41
C GLY A 286 9.21 -2.62 -1.98
N ILE A 287 8.05 -3.07 -1.50
CA ILE A 287 7.82 -4.49 -1.19
C ILE A 287 7.77 -5.32 -2.47
N ALA A 288 7.12 -4.81 -3.52
CA ALA A 288 7.05 -5.46 -4.83
C ALA A 288 8.45 -5.65 -5.44
N ASP A 289 9.30 -4.62 -5.40
CA ASP A 289 10.71 -4.69 -5.78
C ASP A 289 11.48 -5.74 -4.97
N TYR A 290 11.25 -5.83 -3.65
CA TYR A 290 11.87 -6.85 -2.81
C TYR A 290 11.51 -8.29 -3.22
N PHE A 291 10.33 -8.54 -3.79
CA PHE A 291 9.96 -9.89 -4.25
C PHE A 291 10.82 -10.40 -5.41
N SER A 292 11.48 -9.51 -6.16
CA SER A 292 12.56 -9.90 -7.06
C SER A 292 13.70 -10.54 -6.27
N TYR A 293 14.23 -9.86 -5.26
CA TYR A 293 15.30 -10.36 -4.39
C TYR A 293 14.91 -11.66 -3.67
N PHE A 294 13.70 -11.70 -3.10
CA PHE A 294 13.17 -12.85 -2.39
C PHE A 294 13.23 -14.10 -3.27
N THR A 295 12.80 -14.00 -4.53
CA THR A 295 12.67 -15.15 -5.44
C THR A 295 14.00 -15.63 -6.03
N ASN A 296 14.95 -14.73 -6.31
CA ASN A 296 16.18 -15.10 -7.04
C ASN A 296 17.48 -14.43 -6.58
N ASN A 297 17.49 -13.71 -5.45
CA ASN A 297 18.64 -12.95 -4.93
C ASN A 297 19.12 -11.81 -5.84
N ARG A 298 18.30 -11.34 -6.79
CA ARG A 298 18.69 -10.24 -7.68
C ARG A 298 18.54 -8.90 -6.97
N GLU A 299 19.60 -8.09 -7.01
CA GLU A 299 19.66 -6.77 -6.36
C GLU A 299 19.32 -5.60 -7.32
N HIS A 300 18.66 -5.90 -8.44
CA HIS A 300 18.21 -4.91 -9.44
C HIS A 300 16.93 -5.40 -10.10
N MET A 301 15.92 -4.53 -10.21
CA MET A 301 14.66 -4.80 -10.88
C MET A 301 14.60 -4.14 -12.28
N GLY A 302 14.22 -4.92 -13.29
CA GLY A 302 13.75 -4.39 -14.58
C GLY A 302 14.83 -4.00 -15.59
N GLU A 303 16.08 -4.46 -15.44
CA GLU A 303 17.21 -4.02 -16.26
C GLU A 303 17.00 -4.17 -17.78
N TRP A 304 16.21 -5.16 -18.24
CA TRP A 304 16.06 -5.45 -19.66
C TRP A 304 15.19 -4.43 -20.41
N GLY A 305 13.87 -4.60 -20.40
CA GLY A 305 12.98 -3.73 -21.17
C GLY A 305 12.92 -2.33 -20.59
N LEU A 306 12.70 -2.25 -19.27
CA LEU A 306 12.52 -0.99 -18.54
C LEU A 306 13.84 -0.23 -18.39
N GLY A 307 14.92 -0.90 -18.00
CA GLY A 307 16.23 -0.28 -17.82
C GLY A 307 16.86 0.17 -19.12
N LYS A 308 17.18 -0.78 -20.00
CA LYS A 308 17.97 -0.53 -21.22
C LYS A 308 17.28 0.40 -22.23
N PHE A 309 15.95 0.38 -22.30
CA PHE A 309 15.20 1.07 -23.35
C PHE A 309 14.17 2.10 -22.85
N ALA A 310 13.94 2.20 -21.53
CA ALA A 310 12.96 3.14 -20.97
C ALA A 310 13.44 3.94 -19.75
N ASN A 311 14.68 3.74 -19.27
CA ASN A 311 15.22 4.38 -18.06
C ASN A 311 14.28 4.23 -16.85
N ALA A 312 13.82 3.01 -16.60
CA ALA A 312 12.87 2.73 -15.53
C ALA A 312 13.25 1.50 -14.67
N SER A 313 14.48 0.98 -14.82
CA SER A 313 14.98 -0.06 -13.91
C SER A 313 15.42 0.56 -12.58
N ARG A 314 15.35 -0.20 -11.50
CA ARG A 314 15.70 0.31 -10.16
C ARG A 314 16.69 -0.61 -9.45
N PRO A 315 17.80 -0.09 -8.91
CA PRO A 315 18.57 -0.83 -7.93
C PRO A 315 17.71 -1.05 -6.67
N ILE A 316 17.97 -2.14 -5.95
CA ILE A 316 17.30 -2.44 -4.68
C ILE A 316 18.32 -2.67 -3.54
N SER A 317 19.57 -2.28 -3.78
CA SER A 317 20.71 -2.38 -2.86
C SER A 317 21.69 -1.24 -3.15
N GLU A 318 22.24 -0.60 -2.12
CA GLU A 318 23.11 0.57 -2.28
C GLU A 318 24.48 0.24 -2.91
N ASP A 319 24.80 -1.04 -3.07
CA ASP A 319 26.04 -1.46 -3.74
C ASP A 319 25.98 -1.30 -5.27
N ASP A 320 24.83 -0.91 -5.83
CA ASP A 320 24.67 -0.70 -7.27
C ASP A 320 25.36 0.58 -7.77
N SER A 321 26.03 0.46 -8.91
CA SER A 321 26.76 1.57 -9.55
C SER A 321 25.88 2.68 -10.13
N MET A 322 24.57 2.47 -10.25
CA MET A 322 23.61 3.50 -10.68
C MET A 322 23.44 4.61 -9.64
N HIS A 323 23.77 4.35 -8.37
CA HIS A 323 23.67 5.35 -7.33
C HIS A 323 24.71 6.47 -7.49
N ILE A 324 24.35 7.65 -7.01
CA ILE A 324 25.29 8.76 -6.89
C ILE A 324 26.37 8.46 -5.84
N ALA A 325 27.52 9.11 -5.99
CA ALA A 325 28.55 9.08 -4.96
C ALA A 325 27.99 9.57 -3.61
N GLY A 326 28.27 8.83 -2.55
CA GLY A 326 27.78 9.13 -1.19
C GLY A 326 26.66 8.21 -0.72
N ILE A 327 26.02 7.45 -1.61
CA ILE A 327 25.16 6.33 -1.25
C ILE A 327 26.00 5.04 -1.19
N SER A 328 25.91 4.27 -0.10
CA SER A 328 26.61 3.00 0.06
C SER A 328 25.95 2.12 1.12
N THR A 329 26.45 0.89 1.29
CA THR A 329 26.05 -0.03 2.36
C THR A 329 26.56 0.36 3.77
N ASP A 330 27.25 1.49 3.92
CA ASP A 330 27.64 2.00 5.24
C ASP A 330 26.44 2.60 5.99
N GLU A 331 26.37 2.42 7.32
CA GLU A 331 25.28 2.93 8.19
C GLU A 331 24.99 4.43 7.95
N ASN A 332 26.03 5.22 7.67
CA ASN A 332 25.93 6.66 7.49
C ASN A 332 25.56 7.09 6.07
N SER A 333 25.52 6.18 5.10
CA SER A 333 25.41 6.48 3.67
C SER A 333 24.25 5.74 2.97
N ARG A 334 23.32 5.17 3.74
CA ARG A 334 22.13 4.50 3.20
C ARG A 334 21.18 5.48 2.50
N LEU A 335 20.33 4.92 1.63
CA LEU A 335 19.22 5.61 0.99
C LEU A 335 18.12 5.95 2.03
N SER A 336 18.37 6.98 2.86
CA SER A 336 17.57 7.29 4.04
C SER A 336 16.39 8.25 3.78
N TYR A 337 15.27 7.98 4.43
CA TYR A 337 14.13 8.86 4.58
C TYR A 337 14.41 9.98 5.62
N PRO A 338 13.88 11.21 5.45
CA PRO A 338 13.19 11.73 4.26
C PRO A 338 14.15 12.29 3.20
N GLU A 339 15.47 12.26 3.45
CA GLU A 339 16.47 12.92 2.61
C GLU A 339 16.40 12.48 1.14
N TYR A 340 16.16 11.19 0.86
CA TYR A 340 16.12 10.67 -0.51
C TYR A 340 14.71 10.51 -1.10
N LEU A 341 13.68 11.13 -0.52
CA LEU A 341 12.38 11.20 -1.20
C LEU A 341 12.49 11.97 -2.53
N GLY A 342 11.96 11.36 -3.59
CA GLY A 342 12.03 11.82 -4.97
C GLY A 342 13.39 11.61 -5.65
N TYR A 343 14.32 10.83 -5.06
CA TYR A 343 15.64 10.57 -5.65
C TYR A 343 15.60 9.56 -6.82
N ASP A 344 15.66 10.05 -8.06
CA ASP A 344 15.75 9.22 -9.25
C ASP A 344 17.20 8.97 -9.67
N VAL A 345 17.57 7.70 -9.83
CA VAL A 345 18.90 7.26 -10.32
C VAL A 345 19.18 7.69 -11.76
N TYR A 346 18.16 7.98 -12.56
CA TYR A 346 18.30 8.51 -13.92
C TYR A 346 18.31 10.03 -13.98
N ASN A 347 17.88 10.71 -12.93
CA ASN A 347 17.83 12.17 -12.85
C ASN A 347 18.19 12.64 -11.43
N THR A 348 19.47 12.55 -11.11
CA THR A 348 19.97 12.74 -9.75
C THR A 348 20.05 14.20 -9.31
N GLU A 349 19.83 15.15 -10.23
CA GLU A 349 19.92 16.60 -9.97
C GLU A 349 18.58 17.22 -9.56
N SER A 350 17.47 16.50 -9.72
CA SER A 350 16.13 16.98 -9.38
C SER A 350 15.34 15.91 -8.66
N ARG A 351 14.38 16.34 -7.82
CA ARG A 351 13.46 15.42 -7.18
C ARG A 351 12.19 15.26 -8.02
N VAL A 352 11.67 14.04 -8.03
CA VAL A 352 10.42 13.69 -8.75
C VAL A 352 9.33 13.25 -7.77
N ASP A 353 8.07 13.51 -8.12
CA ASP A 353 6.89 12.99 -7.42
C ASP A 353 6.55 11.61 -8.02
N ASP A 354 7.17 10.54 -7.50
CA ASP A 354 7.01 9.19 -8.04
C ASP A 354 7.10 8.11 -6.94
N ILE A 355 6.04 7.31 -6.81
CA ILE A 355 5.92 6.23 -5.81
C ILE A 355 7.00 5.14 -5.98
N HIS A 356 7.42 4.85 -7.22
CA HIS A 356 8.41 3.82 -7.50
C HIS A 356 9.79 4.25 -7.01
N VAL A 357 10.08 5.55 -7.14
CA VAL A 357 11.34 6.14 -6.69
C VAL A 357 11.41 6.15 -5.16
N ASP A 358 10.36 6.64 -4.50
CA ASP A 358 10.27 6.66 -3.04
C ASP A 358 10.27 5.25 -2.44
N GLY A 359 9.66 4.29 -3.14
CA GLY A 359 9.60 2.89 -2.73
C GLY A 359 10.97 2.21 -2.64
N GLN A 360 11.99 2.73 -3.32
CA GLN A 360 13.35 2.20 -3.21
C GLN A 360 13.86 2.21 -1.76
N ILE A 361 13.44 3.16 -0.93
CA ILE A 361 13.83 3.19 0.50
C ILE A 361 13.43 1.90 1.21
N ILE A 362 12.21 1.39 0.94
CA ILE A 362 11.72 0.14 1.54
C ILE A 362 12.41 -1.09 0.93
N SER A 363 12.59 -1.13 -0.40
CA SER A 363 13.25 -2.29 -1.03
C SER A 363 14.69 -2.47 -0.52
N HIS A 364 15.44 -1.37 -0.38
CA HIS A 364 16.79 -1.36 0.17
C HIS A 364 16.81 -1.77 1.66
N LEU A 365 15.90 -1.22 2.48
CA LEU A 365 15.76 -1.64 3.89
C LEU A 365 15.54 -3.16 3.98
N LEU A 366 14.64 -3.72 3.19
CA LEU A 366 14.31 -5.14 3.24
C LEU A 366 15.48 -6.03 2.78
N VAL A 367 16.24 -5.63 1.76
CA VAL A 367 17.47 -6.32 1.34
C VAL A 367 18.54 -6.24 2.45
N ALA A 368 18.77 -5.06 3.02
CA ALA A 368 19.74 -4.88 4.11
C ALA A 368 19.36 -5.67 5.37
N LEU A 369 18.08 -5.66 5.76
CA LEU A 369 17.55 -6.48 6.85
C LEU A 369 17.77 -7.97 6.58
N THR A 370 17.53 -8.42 5.34
CA THR A 370 17.76 -9.82 4.96
C THR A 370 19.25 -10.17 5.07
N LYS A 371 20.15 -9.32 4.58
CA LYS A 371 21.60 -9.50 4.70
C LYS A 371 22.03 -9.53 6.17
N GLU A 372 21.52 -8.64 6.99
CA GLU A 372 21.88 -8.57 8.41
C GLU A 372 21.38 -9.78 9.21
N LEU A 373 20.14 -10.23 8.98
CA LEU A 373 19.61 -11.45 9.58
C LEU A 373 20.36 -12.71 9.09
N SER A 374 20.79 -12.74 7.82
CA SER A 374 21.62 -13.82 7.30
C SER A 374 22.92 -13.95 8.09
N THR A 375 23.59 -12.84 8.36
CA THR A 375 24.85 -12.82 9.10
C THR A 375 24.67 -13.06 10.61
N ARG A 376 23.61 -12.50 11.22
CA ARG A 376 23.46 -12.41 12.69
C ARG A 376 22.39 -13.31 13.30
N CYS A 377 21.47 -13.89 12.53
CA CYS A 377 20.31 -14.61 13.06
C CYS A 377 20.20 -16.04 12.52
N THR A 378 20.26 -16.23 11.20
CA THR A 378 19.99 -17.54 10.55
C THR A 378 21.25 -18.24 10.06
N GLY A 379 22.33 -17.50 9.81
CA GLY A 379 23.58 -18.02 9.23
C GLY A 379 23.49 -18.34 7.73
N ASN A 380 22.36 -18.05 7.08
CA ASN A 380 22.14 -18.29 5.66
C ASN A 380 21.02 -17.40 5.09
N ILE A 381 21.13 -17.08 3.79
CA ILE A 381 20.25 -16.12 3.12
C ILE A 381 18.80 -16.60 3.01
N ASP A 382 18.59 -17.89 2.73
CA ASP A 382 17.23 -18.44 2.55
C ASP A 382 16.43 -18.40 3.84
N GLY A 383 17.05 -18.75 4.98
CA GLY A 383 16.45 -18.60 6.29
C GLY A 383 16.14 -17.13 6.61
N ALA A 384 17.02 -16.20 6.25
CA ALA A 384 16.82 -14.78 6.52
C ALA A 384 15.65 -14.20 5.71
N LYS A 385 15.54 -14.56 4.42
CA LYS A 385 14.41 -14.18 3.57
C LYS A 385 13.08 -14.62 4.16
N LYS A 386 13.01 -15.86 4.68
CA LYS A 386 11.80 -16.37 5.34
C LYS A 386 11.44 -15.54 6.57
N LEU A 387 12.41 -15.16 7.40
CA LEU A 387 12.13 -14.32 8.57
C LEU A 387 11.63 -12.92 8.19
N VAL A 388 12.21 -12.28 7.17
CA VAL A 388 11.71 -10.99 6.66
C VAL A 388 10.30 -11.15 6.09
N PHE A 389 10.07 -12.21 5.31
CA PHE A 389 8.75 -12.52 4.77
C PHE A 389 7.71 -12.76 5.88
N TYR A 390 8.04 -13.50 6.94
CA TYR A 390 7.12 -13.69 8.08
C TYR A 390 6.80 -12.38 8.79
N ALA A 391 7.78 -11.50 8.95
CA ALA A 391 7.54 -10.17 9.52
C ALA A 391 6.61 -9.33 8.61
N LEU A 392 6.78 -9.39 7.29
CA LEU A 392 5.89 -8.74 6.33
C LEU A 392 4.46 -9.31 6.39
N VAL A 393 4.31 -10.63 6.49
CA VAL A 393 3.01 -11.32 6.63
C VAL A 393 2.26 -10.82 7.87
N GLU A 394 2.92 -10.79 9.03
CA GLU A 394 2.33 -10.28 10.27
C GLU A 394 2.02 -8.79 10.21
N SER A 395 2.93 -7.99 9.65
CA SER A 395 2.77 -6.55 9.58
C SER A 395 1.66 -6.10 8.63
N LEU A 396 1.59 -6.67 7.42
CA LEU A 396 0.55 -6.33 6.45
C LEU A 396 -0.81 -6.89 6.87
N GLY A 397 -0.85 -8.10 7.45
CA GLY A 397 -2.07 -8.67 8.00
C GLY A 397 -2.66 -7.85 9.16
N GLU A 398 -1.80 -7.23 9.97
CA GLU A 398 -2.22 -6.28 11.00
C GLU A 398 -2.71 -4.97 10.37
N LEU A 399 -1.87 -4.33 9.56
CA LEU A 399 -2.14 -2.99 9.03
C LEU A 399 -3.37 -2.96 8.11
N GLY A 400 -3.67 -4.06 7.41
CA GLY A 400 -4.80 -4.18 6.50
C GLY A 400 -6.10 -4.65 7.12
N ASP A 401 -6.16 -4.90 8.43
CA ASP A 401 -7.34 -5.46 9.09
C ASP A 401 -8.51 -4.46 9.19
N LEU A 402 -9.60 -4.73 8.47
CA LEU A 402 -10.86 -4.00 8.52
C LEU A 402 -11.86 -4.58 9.54
N SER A 403 -11.53 -5.71 10.18
CA SER A 403 -12.34 -6.30 11.26
C SER A 403 -12.11 -5.61 12.62
N ALA A 404 -11.17 -4.66 12.69
CA ALA A 404 -10.77 -3.92 13.89
C ALA A 404 -10.21 -4.80 15.03
N GLN A 405 -9.63 -5.96 14.72
CA GLN A 405 -9.10 -6.90 15.71
C GLN A 405 -7.59 -6.84 15.86
N ALA A 406 -6.85 -6.49 14.80
CA ALA A 406 -5.40 -6.64 14.64
C ALA A 406 -4.91 -8.09 14.68
N LYS A 407 -5.28 -8.84 15.71
CA LYS A 407 -4.77 -10.19 16.02
C LYS A 407 -5.86 -11.09 16.56
N ASP A 408 -5.67 -12.40 16.42
CA ASP A 408 -6.60 -13.39 16.96
C ASP A 408 -6.72 -13.25 18.50
N GLY A 409 -7.95 -13.17 19.01
CA GLY A 409 -8.23 -13.07 20.44
C GLY A 409 -8.30 -11.65 21.00
N LEU A 410 -8.06 -10.62 20.19
CA LEU A 410 -8.22 -9.22 20.54
C LEU A 410 -9.50 -8.64 19.92
N SER A 411 -10.10 -7.63 20.58
CA SER A 411 -11.32 -6.95 20.10
C SER A 411 -11.12 -5.44 20.22
N GLY A 412 -11.30 -4.71 19.11
CA GLY A 412 -11.32 -3.25 19.07
C GLY A 412 -9.95 -2.61 19.28
N GLN A 413 -8.97 -2.93 18.43
CA GLN A 413 -7.58 -2.48 18.64
C GLN A 413 -6.99 -1.62 17.54
N ILE A 414 -7.53 -1.65 16.32
CA ILE A 414 -7.04 -0.85 15.20
C ILE A 414 -8.16 -0.43 14.26
N ASN A 415 -7.91 0.62 13.49
CA ASN A 415 -8.84 1.18 12.51
C ASN A 415 -10.23 1.50 13.09
N LEU A 416 -10.28 1.97 14.34
CA LEU A 416 -11.47 2.42 15.08
C LEU A 416 -12.48 1.30 15.40
N ASP A 417 -13.33 0.97 14.43
CA ASP A 417 -14.30 -0.11 14.50
C ASP A 417 -14.64 -0.60 13.09
N GLN A 418 -15.35 -1.72 12.99
CA GLN A 418 -15.67 -2.34 11.72
C GLN A 418 -16.46 -1.42 10.75
N GLN A 419 -17.27 -0.50 11.26
CA GLN A 419 -18.07 0.42 10.44
C GLN A 419 -17.20 1.51 9.80
N TYR A 420 -16.18 1.99 10.51
CA TYR A 420 -15.32 3.08 10.06
C TYR A 420 -13.96 2.63 9.52
N ALA A 421 -13.58 1.36 9.70
CA ALA A 421 -12.23 0.87 9.47
C ALA A 421 -11.65 1.21 8.10
N LYS A 422 -12.45 1.09 7.04
CA LYS A 422 -12.01 1.41 5.68
C LYS A 422 -11.71 2.89 5.51
N GLU A 423 -12.58 3.78 5.97
CA GLU A 423 -12.33 5.23 5.91
C GLU A 423 -11.17 5.63 6.82
N TRP A 424 -11.02 4.97 7.98
CA TRP A 424 -9.89 5.17 8.88
C TRP A 424 -8.56 4.83 8.21
N LEU A 425 -8.48 3.64 7.62
CA LEU A 425 -7.28 3.15 6.94
C LEU A 425 -7.00 3.90 5.63
N LYS A 426 -8.04 4.40 4.95
CA LYS A 426 -7.90 5.14 3.70
C LYS A 426 -7.47 6.59 3.96
N SER A 427 -8.21 7.32 4.79
CA SER A 427 -8.08 8.79 4.88
C SER A 427 -7.63 9.29 6.25
N VAL A 428 -8.14 8.77 7.36
CA VAL A 428 -7.92 9.39 8.68
C VAL A 428 -6.52 9.07 9.22
N ASN A 429 -6.21 7.78 9.33
CA ASN A 429 -4.94 7.26 9.80
C ASN A 429 -4.50 6.15 8.83
N PRO A 430 -3.98 6.48 7.64
CA PRO A 430 -3.52 5.48 6.69
C PRO A 430 -2.16 4.92 7.05
N ILE A 431 -1.75 3.90 6.30
CA ILE A 431 -0.38 3.40 6.37
C ILE A 431 0.55 4.46 5.77
N ASN A 432 1.69 4.65 6.42
CA ASN A 432 2.72 5.61 6.01
C ASN A 432 4.09 5.04 6.46
N PHE A 433 5.21 5.69 6.12
CA PHE A 433 6.54 5.14 6.42
C PHE A 433 6.73 4.88 7.92
N ARG A 434 6.16 5.74 8.79
CA ARG A 434 6.23 5.59 10.25
C ARG A 434 5.42 4.39 10.77
N ARG A 435 4.18 4.22 10.31
CA ARG A 435 3.31 3.10 10.76
C ARG A 435 3.80 1.76 10.22
N PHE A 436 4.24 1.73 8.96
CA PHE A 436 4.84 0.53 8.39
C PHE A 436 6.13 0.16 9.11
N SER A 437 7.04 1.13 9.33
CA SER A 437 8.31 0.85 10.00
C SER A 437 8.12 0.40 11.45
N GLN A 438 7.20 0.99 12.21
CA GLN A 438 6.87 0.55 13.57
C GLN A 438 6.33 -0.89 13.57
N SER A 439 5.36 -1.19 12.69
CA SER A 439 4.77 -2.53 12.60
C SER A 439 5.81 -3.57 12.18
N LEU A 440 6.60 -3.28 11.15
CA LEU A 440 7.65 -4.19 10.68
C LEU A 440 8.72 -4.41 11.76
N ALA A 441 9.22 -3.34 12.39
CA ALA A 441 10.20 -3.46 13.46
C ALA A 441 9.64 -4.26 14.66
N ARG A 442 8.37 -4.05 15.04
CA ARG A 442 7.71 -4.85 16.10
C ARG A 442 7.69 -6.32 15.74
N ASN A 443 7.30 -6.68 14.52
CA ASN A 443 7.21 -8.09 14.13
C ASN A 443 8.59 -8.73 13.93
N VAL A 444 9.58 -8.00 13.40
CA VAL A 444 10.98 -8.48 13.38
C VAL A 444 11.49 -8.69 14.80
N TYR A 445 11.27 -7.75 15.71
CA TYR A 445 11.67 -7.89 17.12
C TYR A 445 11.00 -9.10 17.78
N ASN A 446 9.69 -9.28 17.59
CA ASN A 446 8.95 -10.41 18.13
C ASN A 446 9.50 -11.74 17.61
N ILE A 447 9.83 -11.83 16.33
CA ILE A 447 10.37 -13.04 15.70
C ILE A 447 11.83 -13.32 16.11
N THR A 448 12.61 -12.32 16.52
CA THR A 448 14.07 -12.47 16.72
C THR A 448 14.55 -12.30 18.17
N ASN A 449 13.77 -11.68 19.05
CA ASN A 449 14.19 -11.30 20.40
C ASN A 449 13.23 -11.72 21.51
N SER A 450 11.98 -12.05 21.19
CA SER A 450 10.99 -12.40 22.20
C SER A 450 11.11 -13.87 22.65
N GLN A 451 10.17 -14.34 23.46
CA GLN A 451 10.00 -15.77 23.79
C GLN A 451 9.82 -16.68 22.54
N TYR A 452 9.66 -16.08 21.36
CA TYR A 452 9.44 -16.73 20.07
C TYR A 452 10.64 -16.64 19.12
N ASN A 453 11.84 -16.41 19.66
CA ASN A 453 13.07 -16.23 18.88
C ASN A 453 13.30 -17.38 17.87
N LEU A 454 13.18 -17.06 16.58
CA LEU A 454 13.42 -17.95 15.45
C LEU A 454 14.87 -17.89 14.93
N CYS A 455 15.75 -17.12 15.57
CA CYS A 455 17.17 -17.14 15.23
C CYS A 455 17.80 -18.47 15.60
N THR A 456 18.39 -19.13 14.61
CA THR A 456 19.01 -20.45 14.76
C THR A 456 20.54 -20.40 14.90
N TYR A 457 21.16 -19.24 14.66
CA TYR A 457 22.61 -19.07 14.63
C TYR A 457 23.13 -18.19 15.77
N GLN A 458 22.75 -16.92 15.79
CA GLN A 458 23.15 -15.93 16.81
C GLN A 458 21.95 -15.07 17.20
N ASN A 459 22.07 -14.29 18.28
CA ASN A 459 21.03 -13.35 18.67
C ASN A 459 21.11 -12.08 17.82
N PHE A 460 19.98 -11.65 17.26
CA PHE A 460 19.83 -10.35 16.63
C PHE A 460 19.23 -9.40 17.66
N SER A 461 19.97 -8.41 18.17
CA SER A 461 19.48 -7.60 19.30
C SER A 461 18.53 -6.48 18.89
N LYS A 462 17.79 -5.93 19.87
CA LYS A 462 17.00 -4.70 19.68
C LYS A 462 17.84 -3.54 19.13
N ASP A 463 19.06 -3.34 19.64
CA ASP A 463 19.94 -2.27 19.18
C ASP A 463 20.37 -2.47 17.72
N ASN A 464 20.57 -3.72 17.26
CA ASN A 464 20.86 -3.99 15.85
C ASN A 464 19.68 -3.57 14.96
N LEU A 465 18.47 -3.94 15.37
CA LEU A 465 17.25 -3.57 14.65
C LEU A 465 17.05 -2.04 14.60
N GLU A 466 17.16 -1.37 15.75
CA GLU A 466 16.98 0.08 15.84
C GLU A 466 18.05 0.83 15.03
N GLN A 467 19.32 0.40 15.06
CA GLN A 467 20.39 0.99 14.26
C GLN A 467 20.16 0.81 12.75
N LEU A 468 19.69 -0.36 12.32
CA LEU A 468 19.37 -0.59 10.92
C LEU A 468 18.22 0.32 10.47
N PHE A 469 17.12 0.37 11.22
CA PHE A 469 15.98 1.23 10.87
C PHE A 469 16.35 2.71 10.90
N ASP A 470 17.16 3.15 11.87
CA ASP A 470 17.65 4.52 11.91
C ASP A 470 18.62 4.81 10.75
N SER A 471 19.42 3.85 10.29
CA SER A 471 20.32 4.07 9.15
C SER A 471 19.57 4.50 7.87
N TYR A 472 18.32 4.03 7.73
CA TYR A 472 17.36 4.42 6.69
C TYR A 472 16.44 5.58 7.08
N GLY A 473 16.62 6.17 8.27
CA GLY A 473 15.78 7.27 8.78
C GLY A 473 14.35 6.86 9.14
N LEU A 474 14.11 5.57 9.37
CA LEU A 474 12.78 4.97 9.58
C LEU A 474 12.47 4.66 11.05
N LEU A 475 13.33 5.06 12.00
CA LEU A 475 13.09 4.96 13.44
C LEU A 475 12.21 6.14 13.92
N LEU A 476 11.06 6.30 13.26
CA LEU A 476 10.10 7.41 13.36
C LEU A 476 9.10 7.25 14.53
N PHE A 477 9.32 6.29 15.41
CA PHE A 477 8.43 5.95 16.51
C PHE A 477 9.19 5.92 17.85
N ARG A 478 8.46 6.15 18.96
CA ARG A 478 9.03 6.13 20.33
C ARG A 478 8.89 4.77 21.01
N THR A 479 7.88 4.02 20.63
CA THR A 479 7.59 2.70 21.16
C THR A 479 7.34 1.74 20.00
N TYR A 480 7.54 0.45 20.24
CA TYR A 480 7.13 -0.58 19.29
C TYR A 480 5.61 -0.78 19.26
N ASN A 481 4.84 -0.08 20.11
CA ASN A 481 3.40 -0.23 20.26
C ASN A 481 2.98 -1.71 20.31
N ASN A 482 3.62 -2.49 21.19
CA ASN A 482 3.35 -3.92 21.36
C ASN A 482 2.10 -4.17 22.22
N ASN A 483 1.60 -3.13 22.88
CA ASN A 483 0.33 -3.16 23.59
C ASN A 483 -0.87 -2.83 22.69
N LEU A 484 -0.65 -2.37 21.45
CA LEU A 484 -1.69 -1.88 20.55
C LEU A 484 -2.59 -0.85 21.25
N ASN A 485 -1.94 0.11 21.94
CA ASN A 485 -2.57 1.18 22.72
C ASN A 485 -3.45 0.69 23.89
N SER A 486 -3.27 -0.57 24.32
CA SER A 486 -3.93 -1.13 25.49
C SER A 486 -3.27 -0.67 26.79
N VAL A 487 -4.08 -0.08 27.67
CA VAL A 487 -3.67 0.50 28.97
C VAL A 487 -3.09 -0.53 29.96
N SER A 488 -3.25 -1.82 29.69
CA SER A 488 -2.94 -2.91 30.63
C SER A 488 -1.56 -3.54 30.47
N THR A 489 -0.77 -3.15 29.46
CA THR A 489 0.55 -3.76 29.19
C THR A 489 1.64 -2.70 28.96
N THR A 490 2.88 -3.02 29.33
CA THR A 490 4.02 -2.10 29.19
C THR A 490 4.55 -2.13 27.76
N ASN A 491 4.76 -0.93 27.19
CA ASN A 491 5.37 -0.77 25.88
C ASN A 491 6.89 -0.93 25.89
N ILE A 492 7.42 -1.51 24.82
CA ILE A 492 8.85 -1.55 24.53
C ILE A 492 9.23 -0.21 23.91
N THR A 493 10.09 0.53 24.60
CA THR A 493 10.57 1.84 24.16
C THR A 493 11.80 1.72 23.27
N VAL A 494 11.89 2.61 22.28
CA VAL A 494 13.08 2.81 21.45
C VAL A 494 14.19 3.43 22.30
N ASN A 495 15.44 2.98 22.11
CA ASN A 495 16.59 3.63 22.73
C ASN A 495 16.86 4.97 22.01
N PRO A 496 16.72 6.13 22.69
CA PRO A 496 16.94 7.42 22.03
C PRO A 496 18.35 7.60 21.45
N LEU A 497 19.36 6.88 21.98
CA LEU A 497 20.73 6.94 21.48
C LEU A 497 20.91 6.26 20.11
N ASN A 498 19.97 5.38 19.72
CA ASN A 498 19.98 4.75 18.41
C ASN A 498 19.37 5.66 17.33
N ARG A 499 18.70 6.76 17.69
CA ARG A 499 18.15 7.72 16.72
C ARG A 499 19.18 8.80 16.38
N LYS A 500 19.96 8.58 15.33
CA LYS A 500 21.00 9.49 14.84
C LYS A 500 20.59 10.19 13.54
N LYS A 501 19.79 9.53 12.69
CA LYS A 501 19.37 10.03 11.38
C LYS A 501 17.89 10.31 11.26
N SER A 502 17.05 9.53 11.95
CA SER A 502 15.60 9.72 11.83
C SER A 502 15.21 11.08 12.42
N GLU A 503 14.61 11.92 11.60
CA GLU A 503 14.18 13.27 12.00
C GLU A 503 12.74 13.23 12.52
N LEU A 504 12.49 13.84 13.67
CA LEU A 504 11.14 14.04 14.21
C LEU A 504 10.90 15.55 14.33
N ILE A 505 9.76 16.02 13.83
CA ILE A 505 9.43 17.45 13.74
C ILE A 505 8.13 17.71 14.49
N ASN A 506 8.09 18.77 15.30
CA ASN A 506 6.87 19.18 15.99
C ASN A 506 5.78 19.64 15.02
N LYS A 507 4.55 19.20 15.26
CA LYS A 507 3.34 19.43 14.46
C LYS A 507 3.06 20.92 14.24
N ASN A 508 3.37 21.76 15.22
CA ASN A 508 3.18 23.21 15.16
C ASN A 508 4.08 23.93 14.13
N LEU A 509 5.06 23.24 13.55
CA LEU A 509 5.91 23.80 12.50
C LEU A 509 5.28 23.67 11.11
N LEU A 510 4.25 22.83 10.93
CA LEU A 510 3.41 22.83 9.73
C LEU A 510 2.33 23.90 9.89
N ILE A 511 2.43 24.96 9.10
CA ILE A 511 1.55 26.13 9.22
C ILE A 511 0.87 26.45 7.90
N LYS A 512 -0.25 27.19 7.96
CA LYS A 512 -0.86 27.78 6.77
C LYS A 512 0.13 28.75 6.10
N ASP A 513 0.27 28.66 4.78
CA ASP A 513 1.05 29.66 4.05
C ASP A 513 0.25 30.97 3.97
N THR A 514 0.81 32.03 4.55
CA THR A 514 0.20 33.37 4.61
C THR A 514 0.98 34.39 3.80
N ARG A 515 2.02 33.96 3.08
CA ARG A 515 2.84 34.83 2.25
C ARG A 515 2.05 35.28 1.03
N SER A 516 2.09 36.57 0.70
CA SER A 516 1.30 37.16 -0.39
C SER A 516 1.69 36.68 -1.80
N SER A 517 2.85 36.04 -1.94
CA SER A 517 3.33 35.51 -3.21
C SER A 517 2.60 34.24 -3.66
N TYR A 518 1.87 33.58 -2.75
CA TYR A 518 1.16 32.34 -3.01
C TYR A 518 -0.31 32.48 -2.65
N SER A 519 -1.19 31.87 -3.44
CA SER A 519 -2.59 31.77 -3.05
C SER A 519 -2.72 30.80 -1.88
N SER A 520 -3.45 31.18 -0.83
CA SER A 520 -3.74 30.27 0.27
C SER A 520 -4.64 29.09 -0.14
N LEU A 521 -5.36 29.23 -1.26
CA LEU A 521 -6.24 28.22 -1.85
C LEU A 521 -6.20 28.36 -3.38
N SER A 522 -5.86 27.28 -4.09
CA SER A 522 -5.94 27.23 -5.56
C SER A 522 -7.12 26.37 -5.98
N VAL A 523 -7.86 26.79 -7.01
CA VAL A 523 -9.06 26.11 -7.50
C VAL A 523 -8.82 25.55 -8.90
N PHE A 524 -9.19 24.29 -9.11
CA PHE A 524 -9.05 23.54 -10.34
C PHE A 524 -10.43 23.07 -10.81
N ASP A 525 -10.95 23.71 -11.85
CA ASP A 525 -12.32 23.50 -12.34
C ASP A 525 -12.36 23.30 -13.87
N ILE A 526 -11.22 22.99 -14.50
CA ILE A 526 -11.16 22.74 -15.94
C ILE A 526 -11.89 21.44 -16.26
N ARG A 527 -12.96 21.55 -17.06
CA ARG A 527 -13.86 20.44 -17.39
C ARG A 527 -13.17 19.16 -17.85
N SER A 528 -12.21 19.25 -18.78
CA SER A 528 -11.52 18.07 -19.29
C SER A 528 -10.69 17.36 -18.22
N SER A 529 -10.03 18.14 -17.36
CA SER A 529 -9.21 17.59 -16.27
C SER A 529 -10.09 16.93 -15.22
N VAL A 530 -11.14 17.63 -14.77
CA VAL A 530 -12.10 17.10 -13.79
C VAL A 530 -12.78 15.83 -14.31
N TYR A 531 -13.23 15.82 -15.57
CA TYR A 531 -13.81 14.62 -16.17
C TYR A 531 -12.82 13.44 -16.17
N GLN A 532 -11.55 13.70 -16.48
CA GLN A 532 -10.52 12.65 -16.45
C GLN A 532 -10.27 12.14 -15.03
N THR A 533 -10.22 13.01 -14.02
CA THR A 533 -10.08 12.61 -12.61
C THR A 533 -11.27 11.77 -12.15
N ILE A 534 -12.50 12.14 -12.52
CA ILE A 534 -13.70 11.33 -12.21
C ILE A 534 -13.54 9.91 -12.75
N GLN A 535 -13.08 9.76 -14.00
CA GLN A 535 -12.91 8.43 -14.61
C GLN A 535 -11.76 7.61 -14.01
N ASN A 536 -10.71 8.27 -13.55
CA ASN A 536 -9.48 7.61 -13.13
C ASN A 536 -9.40 7.33 -11.63
N GLN A 537 -10.00 8.18 -10.80
CA GLN A 537 -9.75 8.21 -9.36
C GLN A 537 -11.01 8.20 -8.49
N MET A 538 -12.16 8.59 -9.04
CA MET A 538 -13.39 8.67 -8.26
C MET A 538 -14.25 7.43 -8.40
N ASP A 539 -14.85 6.99 -7.29
CA ASP A 539 -15.99 6.07 -7.38
C ASP A 539 -17.20 6.87 -7.89
N VAL A 540 -17.72 6.47 -9.06
CA VAL A 540 -18.87 7.12 -9.71
C VAL A 540 -20.11 7.13 -8.80
N GLY A 541 -20.22 6.19 -7.85
CA GLY A 541 -21.28 6.18 -6.85
C GLY A 541 -21.21 7.33 -5.83
N GLU A 542 -20.05 7.97 -5.68
CA GLU A 542 -19.83 9.02 -4.69
C GLU A 542 -20.25 10.41 -5.16
N VAL A 543 -20.44 10.62 -6.46
CA VAL A 543 -20.82 11.92 -7.05
C VAL A 543 -22.28 11.93 -7.53
N THR A 544 -22.92 13.10 -7.53
CA THR A 544 -24.29 13.29 -8.04
C THR A 544 -24.33 13.34 -9.56
N THR A 545 -23.27 13.81 -10.22
CA THR A 545 -23.13 13.84 -11.69
C THR A 545 -21.69 13.56 -12.14
N VAL A 546 -21.54 12.88 -13.28
CA VAL A 546 -20.22 12.52 -13.87
C VAL A 546 -19.85 13.29 -15.14
N ASP A 547 -20.74 14.14 -15.66
CA ASP A 547 -20.54 14.80 -16.97
C ASP A 547 -19.68 16.07 -16.92
N ALA A 548 -19.30 16.49 -15.71
CA ALA A 548 -18.57 17.73 -15.40
C ALA A 548 -19.12 18.93 -16.20
N ARG A 549 -20.43 18.98 -16.50
CA ARG A 549 -20.95 19.96 -17.47
C ARG A 549 -20.96 21.40 -16.98
N TYR A 550 -20.93 21.59 -15.66
CA TYR A 550 -20.96 22.88 -15.01
C TYR A 550 -19.57 23.50 -14.87
N ASN A 551 -18.52 22.68 -14.90
CA ASN A 551 -17.13 23.09 -14.85
C ASN A 551 -16.77 24.02 -16.00
N ASN A 552 -16.33 25.23 -15.69
CA ASN A 552 -16.16 26.29 -16.66
C ASN A 552 -14.71 26.81 -16.82
N GLY A 553 -13.80 26.43 -15.91
CA GLY A 553 -12.38 26.79 -15.97
C GLY A 553 -12.07 28.24 -15.55
N ASN A 554 -12.94 28.87 -14.75
CA ASN A 554 -12.77 30.25 -14.29
C ASN A 554 -11.83 30.37 -13.08
N GLY A 555 -11.36 29.26 -12.50
CA GLY A 555 -10.51 29.24 -11.32
C GLY A 555 -11.24 29.66 -10.04
N LYS A 556 -12.55 29.47 -9.98
CA LYS A 556 -13.43 29.79 -8.86
C LYS A 556 -14.32 28.60 -8.53
N VAL A 557 -15.01 28.68 -7.39
CA VAL A 557 -15.96 27.65 -6.99
C VAL A 557 -17.37 28.08 -7.40
N SER A 558 -17.94 27.39 -8.38
CA SER A 558 -19.24 27.76 -8.97
C SER A 558 -20.32 26.70 -8.72
N PRO A 559 -21.62 27.08 -8.75
CA PRO A 559 -22.71 26.13 -8.54
C PRO A 559 -22.72 24.98 -9.54
N GLY A 560 -22.79 23.74 -9.04
CA GLY A 560 -22.93 22.52 -9.85
C GLY A 560 -21.62 21.88 -10.26
N GLU A 561 -20.48 22.49 -9.93
CA GLU A 561 -19.16 22.00 -10.31
C GLU A 561 -18.68 20.89 -9.40
N ILE A 562 -17.80 20.05 -9.94
CA ILE A 562 -16.83 19.30 -9.15
C ILE A 562 -15.51 20.08 -9.20
N VAL A 563 -15.05 20.58 -8.07
CA VAL A 563 -13.87 21.46 -8.00
C VAL A 563 -12.74 20.77 -7.25
N GLY A 564 -11.53 20.86 -7.81
CA GLY A 564 -10.30 20.52 -7.12
C GLY A 564 -9.80 21.71 -6.31
N LEU A 565 -9.41 21.49 -5.07
CA LEU A 565 -8.86 22.48 -4.15
C LEU A 565 -7.47 22.05 -3.70
N PHE A 566 -6.50 22.94 -3.86
CA PHE A 566 -5.16 22.80 -3.28
C PHE A 566 -4.97 23.86 -2.20
N VAL A 567 -4.67 23.43 -0.98
CA VAL A 567 -4.44 24.32 0.16
C VAL A 567 -2.94 24.51 0.35
N SER A 568 -2.50 25.77 0.37
CA SER A 568 -1.08 26.09 0.54
C SER A 568 -0.67 26.07 2.01
N VAL A 569 0.23 25.15 2.35
CA VAL A 569 0.85 25.00 3.66
C VAL A 569 2.36 25.17 3.56
N TYR A 570 3.00 25.50 4.68
CA TYR A 570 4.40 25.87 4.74
C TYR A 570 5.13 25.07 5.81
N ASN A 571 6.25 24.47 5.43
CA ASN A 571 7.18 23.83 6.34
C ASN A 571 8.04 24.89 7.04
N ASN A 572 7.68 25.25 8.27
CA ASN A 572 8.47 26.19 9.06
C ASN A 572 9.58 25.51 9.89
N SER A 573 9.90 24.24 9.64
CA SER A 573 11.05 23.58 10.27
C SER A 573 12.35 23.86 9.51
N SER A 574 13.46 23.35 10.04
CA SER A 574 14.77 23.32 9.36
C SER A 574 15.06 21.98 8.66
N SER A 575 14.09 21.07 8.65
CA SER A 575 14.21 19.70 8.14
C SER A 575 13.13 19.44 7.09
N ILE A 576 13.25 18.34 6.33
CA ILE A 576 12.24 17.96 5.35
C ILE A 576 11.01 17.44 6.09
N MET A 577 9.83 17.99 5.79
CA MET A 577 8.56 17.39 6.23
C MET A 577 8.11 16.40 5.17
N ALA A 578 7.91 15.15 5.55
CA ALA A 578 7.56 14.09 4.63
C ALA A 578 6.16 13.52 4.90
N GLY A 579 5.50 13.05 3.84
CA GLY A 579 4.15 12.51 3.88
C GLY A 579 3.14 13.50 4.45
N THR A 580 3.22 14.78 4.07
CA THR A 580 2.27 15.80 4.56
C THR A 580 0.90 15.57 3.96
N ARG A 581 -0.13 15.63 4.80
CA ARG A 581 -1.52 15.35 4.42
C ARG A 581 -2.43 16.45 4.91
N ILE A 582 -3.35 16.87 4.05
CA ILE A 582 -4.48 17.73 4.40
C ILE A 582 -5.76 16.93 4.16
N LEU A 583 -6.57 16.81 5.19
CA LEU A 583 -7.73 15.92 5.23
C LEU A 583 -9.01 16.76 5.21
N ALA A 584 -9.86 16.47 4.23
CA ALA A 584 -11.24 16.92 4.15
C ALA A 584 -12.24 15.82 4.55
N SER A 585 -11.76 14.72 5.16
CA SER A 585 -12.63 13.69 5.73
C SER A 585 -13.39 14.22 6.95
N ASP A 586 -14.63 13.76 7.08
CA ASP A 586 -15.52 14.11 8.18
C ASP A 586 -14.87 13.80 9.53
N TRP A 587 -15.14 14.65 10.53
CA TRP A 587 -14.54 14.50 11.85
C TRP A 587 -15.37 15.15 12.94
N ALA A 588 -14.97 14.94 14.20
CA ALA A 588 -15.73 15.33 15.38
C ALA A 588 -15.54 16.81 15.77
N HIS A 589 -15.81 17.72 14.82
CA HIS A 589 -15.73 19.18 15.03
C HIS A 589 -17.06 19.83 15.42
N MET A 590 -18.11 19.03 15.55
CA MET A 590 -19.45 19.46 15.94
C MET A 590 -20.04 18.55 17.01
N GLN A 591 -21.10 19.01 17.67
CA GLN A 591 -21.93 18.19 18.55
C GLN A 591 -23.40 18.59 18.33
N ASP A 592 -24.26 17.62 18.09
CA ASP A 592 -25.68 17.83 17.72
C ASP A 592 -25.84 18.78 16.52
N GLY A 593 -24.90 18.73 15.57
CA GLY A 593 -24.86 19.62 14.41
C GLY A 593 -24.45 21.08 14.71
N VAL A 594 -24.02 21.41 15.92
CA VAL A 594 -23.51 22.75 16.26
C VAL A 594 -21.98 22.71 16.32
N PRO A 595 -21.27 23.64 15.67
CA PRO A 595 -19.81 23.67 15.68
C PRO A 595 -19.21 23.83 17.09
N CYS A 596 -18.11 23.12 17.35
CA CYS A 596 -17.40 23.20 18.62
C CYS A 596 -16.50 24.44 18.66
N SER A 597 -16.66 25.27 19.69
CA SER A 597 -15.93 26.52 19.91
C SER A 597 -14.72 26.39 20.85
N ASN A 598 -14.54 25.22 21.45
CA ASN A 598 -13.50 24.92 22.44
C ASN A 598 -12.43 23.96 21.92
N LEU A 599 -12.31 23.85 20.60
CA LEU A 599 -11.17 23.20 19.95
C LEU A 599 -9.93 24.12 20.01
N SER A 600 -8.77 23.58 19.70
CA SER A 600 -7.45 24.25 19.81
C SER A 600 -7.33 25.56 19.03
N ASP A 601 -8.11 25.73 17.94
CA ASP A 601 -8.15 26.95 17.13
C ASP A 601 -9.17 28.00 17.64
N GLY A 602 -10.01 27.66 18.62
CA GLY A 602 -11.04 28.53 19.19
C GLY A 602 -12.09 29.02 18.20
N TYR A 603 -12.24 28.34 17.06
CA TYR A 603 -13.13 28.75 15.96
C TYR A 603 -14.23 27.69 15.74
N PRO A 604 -15.45 28.06 15.33
CA PRO A 604 -16.01 29.40 15.44
C PRO A 604 -16.29 29.78 16.90
N SER A 605 -16.30 31.08 17.19
CA SER A 605 -16.70 31.57 18.51
C SER A 605 -18.20 31.36 18.78
N VAL A 606 -18.61 31.49 20.05
CA VAL A 606 -20.03 31.39 20.44
C VAL A 606 -20.91 32.42 19.71
N SER A 607 -20.41 33.64 19.50
CA SER A 607 -21.14 34.67 18.75
C SER A 607 -21.27 34.34 17.25
N GLN A 608 -20.37 33.53 16.72
CA GLN A 608 -20.40 33.01 15.35
C GLN A 608 -21.21 31.72 15.22
N GLY A 609 -21.91 31.29 16.28
CA GLY A 609 -22.79 30.11 16.27
C GLY A 609 -22.16 28.84 16.86
N GLY A 610 -20.94 28.91 17.41
CA GLY A 610 -20.31 27.79 18.09
C GLY A 610 -20.89 27.51 19.49
N LYS A 611 -20.63 26.30 20.01
CA LYS A 611 -20.88 25.92 21.41
C LYS A 611 -19.66 25.24 22.02
N ALA A 612 -19.54 25.27 23.34
CA ALA A 612 -18.61 24.39 24.03
C ALA A 612 -19.10 22.95 23.91
N CYS A 613 -18.29 22.08 23.32
CA CYS A 613 -18.55 20.67 23.17
C CYS A 613 -17.86 19.86 24.26
N ASP A 614 -18.41 18.68 24.56
CA ASP A 614 -17.75 17.70 25.43
C ASP A 614 -16.48 17.18 24.75
N PRO A 615 -15.41 16.79 25.47
CA PRO A 615 -14.27 16.10 24.89
C PRO A 615 -14.64 14.75 24.27
N ILE A 616 -13.93 14.34 23.21
CA ILE A 616 -14.12 13.02 22.58
C ILE A 616 -13.49 11.95 23.50
N ASN A 617 -14.14 10.80 23.59
CA ASN A 617 -13.64 9.59 24.25
C ASN A 617 -14.18 8.34 23.55
N GLU A 618 -13.72 7.16 24.00
CA GLU A 618 -14.13 5.84 23.49
C GLU A 618 -15.64 5.61 23.43
N THR A 619 -16.43 6.32 24.24
CA THR A 619 -17.88 6.09 24.37
C THR A 619 -18.75 7.09 23.62
N ASN A 620 -18.20 8.22 23.16
CA ASN A 620 -18.99 9.29 22.53
C ASN A 620 -18.52 9.70 21.13
N TYR A 621 -17.42 9.14 20.62
CA TYR A 621 -16.87 9.54 19.32
C TYR A 621 -17.85 9.25 18.15
N ASN A 622 -18.68 8.22 18.29
CA ASN A 622 -19.66 7.78 17.29
C ASN A 622 -21.09 8.25 17.59
N ASP A 623 -21.28 9.16 18.55
CA ASP A 623 -22.59 9.76 18.81
C ASP A 623 -23.14 10.43 17.55
N THR A 624 -24.45 10.35 17.34
CA THR A 624 -25.09 10.97 16.18
C THR A 624 -24.85 12.48 16.17
N GLY A 625 -24.34 13.00 15.05
CA GLY A 625 -24.03 14.43 14.92
C GLY A 625 -22.68 14.83 15.53
N ARG A 626 -21.82 13.85 15.87
CA ARG A 626 -20.45 14.07 16.31
C ARG A 626 -19.50 14.20 15.12
N ILE A 627 -19.28 13.11 14.38
CA ILE A 627 -18.55 13.12 13.11
C ILE A 627 -19.43 13.79 12.05
N MET A 628 -19.00 14.94 11.54
CA MET A 628 -19.79 15.79 10.65
C MET A 628 -18.95 16.28 9.47
N PRO A 629 -19.59 16.60 8.32
CA PRO A 629 -18.92 17.18 7.16
C PRO A 629 -18.08 18.41 7.49
N VAL A 630 -16.92 18.52 6.84
CA VAL A 630 -15.93 19.56 7.16
C VAL A 630 -16.41 20.97 6.84
N CYS A 631 -17.34 21.13 5.89
CA CYS A 631 -17.79 22.43 5.41
C CYS A 631 -19.07 22.91 6.10
N MET A 632 -19.04 24.19 6.49
CA MET A 632 -20.13 24.96 7.09
C MET A 632 -20.47 26.14 6.18
N LEU A 633 -21.72 26.61 6.26
CA LEU A 633 -22.17 27.76 5.47
C LEU A 633 -22.47 28.95 6.38
N THR A 634 -22.04 30.12 5.93
CA THR A 634 -22.34 31.38 6.61
C THR A 634 -23.78 31.80 6.32
N TYR A 635 -24.55 32.05 7.38
CA TYR A 635 -25.91 32.59 7.31
C TYR A 635 -26.00 33.88 8.11
N ASN A 636 -26.58 34.92 7.50
CA ASN A 636 -26.87 36.19 8.16
C ASN A 636 -28.37 36.25 8.46
N ASP A 637 -28.73 36.23 9.75
CA ASP A 637 -30.13 36.31 10.18
C ASP A 637 -30.69 37.75 10.26
N GLY A 638 -29.95 38.72 9.73
CA GLY A 638 -30.24 40.15 9.79
C GLY A 638 -29.68 40.85 11.03
N THR A 639 -29.23 40.10 12.03
CA THR A 639 -28.66 40.64 13.28
C THR A 639 -27.25 40.15 13.57
N SER A 640 -26.93 38.93 13.14
CA SER A 640 -25.65 38.28 13.36
C SER A 640 -25.31 37.33 12.21
N THR A 641 -24.01 37.22 11.94
CA THR A 641 -23.46 36.25 11.02
C THR A 641 -23.12 34.98 11.80
N LYS A 642 -23.70 33.84 11.41
CA LYS A 642 -23.52 32.55 12.06
C LYS A 642 -23.05 31.50 11.07
N LEU A 643 -22.21 30.58 11.53
CA LEU A 643 -21.84 29.38 10.79
C LEU A 643 -22.82 28.28 11.14
N LEU A 644 -23.46 27.73 10.12
CA LEU A 644 -24.42 26.65 10.25
C LEU A 644 -23.86 25.40 9.57
N ASN A 645 -24.19 24.22 10.11
CA ASN A 645 -24.05 23.00 9.34
C ASN A 645 -24.98 23.06 8.10
N GLN A 646 -24.72 22.21 7.11
CA GLN A 646 -25.41 22.30 5.81
C GLN A 646 -26.92 21.99 5.89
N HIS A 647 -27.33 21.12 6.80
CA HIS A 647 -28.74 20.78 7.01
C HIS A 647 -29.51 21.95 7.67
N GLU A 648 -28.93 22.58 8.70
CA GLU A 648 -29.52 23.78 9.30
C GLU A 648 -29.57 24.94 8.31
N PHE A 649 -28.55 25.09 7.46
CA PHE A 649 -28.58 26.04 6.36
C PHE A 649 -29.71 25.74 5.36
N LEU A 650 -29.91 24.48 4.98
CA LEU A 650 -31.02 24.05 4.12
C LEU A 650 -32.39 24.44 4.72
N LYS A 651 -32.58 24.25 6.04
CA LYS A 651 -33.83 24.64 6.72
C LYS A 651 -34.10 26.15 6.61
N LYS A 652 -33.05 26.98 6.64
CA LYS A 652 -33.17 28.42 6.37
C LYS A 652 -33.52 28.69 4.91
N MET A 653 -32.77 28.11 3.97
CA MET A 653 -33.02 28.30 2.53
C MET A 653 -34.39 27.81 2.07
N LYS A 654 -34.95 26.78 2.68
CA LYS A 654 -36.34 26.34 2.46
C LYS A 654 -37.34 27.46 2.74
N SER A 655 -37.10 28.23 3.79
CA SER A 655 -37.95 29.35 4.18
C SER A 655 -37.72 30.59 3.32
N ASP A 656 -36.46 30.86 2.97
CA ASP A 656 -36.07 32.09 2.30
C ASP A 656 -36.29 32.04 0.78
N ILE A 657 -35.94 30.91 0.15
CA ILE A 657 -35.93 30.75 -1.31
C ILE A 657 -36.59 29.46 -1.81
N GLY A 658 -37.15 28.63 -0.92
CA GLY A 658 -37.96 27.47 -1.29
C GLY A 658 -37.18 26.22 -1.68
N LEU A 659 -35.89 26.10 -1.32
CA LEU A 659 -35.12 24.86 -1.55
C LEU A 659 -35.69 23.68 -0.75
N LEU A 660 -35.75 22.51 -1.38
CA LEU A 660 -36.27 21.27 -0.81
C LEU A 660 -35.15 20.26 -0.60
N GLU A 661 -35.40 19.22 0.20
CA GLU A 661 -34.41 18.17 0.46
C GLU A 661 -33.95 17.48 -0.82
N LYS A 662 -34.85 17.20 -1.77
CA LYS A 662 -34.51 16.65 -3.10
C LYS A 662 -33.54 17.52 -3.91
N ASP A 663 -33.37 18.79 -3.54
CA ASP A 663 -32.46 19.72 -4.20
C ASP A 663 -31.03 19.60 -3.67
N CYS A 664 -30.79 18.82 -2.60
CA CYS A 664 -29.48 18.49 -2.07
C CYS A 664 -28.69 17.56 -2.99
N LEU A 665 -27.36 17.61 -2.86
CA LEU A 665 -26.45 16.58 -3.37
C LEU A 665 -26.86 15.19 -2.87
N GLY A 666 -26.57 14.16 -3.66
CA GLY A 666 -26.98 12.77 -3.40
C GLY A 666 -27.86 12.17 -4.49
N GLN A 667 -27.96 10.84 -4.49
CA GLN A 667 -28.70 10.06 -5.48
C GLN A 667 -30.07 9.61 -4.93
N GLY A 668 -31.04 9.38 -5.82
CA GLY A 668 -32.39 8.93 -5.45
C GLY A 668 -33.41 10.07 -5.26
N GLU A 669 -34.67 9.71 -4.98
CA GLU A 669 -35.75 10.69 -4.73
C GLU A 669 -35.78 11.18 -3.27
N ASP A 670 -35.47 10.28 -2.32
CA ASP A 670 -35.35 10.59 -0.90
C ASP A 670 -33.88 10.85 -0.53
N ARG A 671 -33.63 11.74 0.44
CA ARG A 671 -32.28 12.04 0.94
C ARG A 671 -32.05 11.38 2.28
N THR A 672 -30.88 10.75 2.43
CA THR A 672 -30.41 10.25 3.72
C THR A 672 -29.98 11.41 4.61
N GLN A 673 -29.88 11.18 5.92
CA GLN A 673 -29.33 12.19 6.83
C GLN A 673 -27.91 12.61 6.44
N ASN A 674 -27.11 11.69 5.89
CA ASN A 674 -25.77 11.99 5.39
C ASN A 674 -25.82 12.96 4.19
N ASP A 675 -26.75 12.76 3.26
CA ASP A 675 -26.95 13.66 2.13
C ASP A 675 -27.41 15.05 2.59
N LEU A 676 -28.28 15.12 3.60
CA LEU A 676 -28.70 16.41 4.17
C LEU A 676 -27.55 17.14 4.86
N ASN A 677 -26.67 16.40 5.52
CA ASN A 677 -25.46 16.97 6.14
C ASN A 677 -24.42 17.42 5.09
N ASN A 678 -24.44 16.83 3.88
CA ASN A 678 -23.60 17.16 2.73
C ASN A 678 -24.37 17.90 1.62
N CYS A 679 -25.47 18.60 1.96
CA CYS A 679 -26.44 19.06 0.98
C CYS A 679 -25.86 20.01 -0.08
N PHE A 680 -24.88 20.83 0.28
CA PHE A 680 -24.40 21.96 -0.52
C PHE A 680 -22.96 21.80 -1.01
N VAL A 681 -22.07 21.31 -0.16
CA VAL A 681 -20.64 21.14 -0.45
C VAL A 681 -20.21 19.80 0.13
N LYS A 682 -19.83 18.85 -0.73
CA LYS A 682 -19.45 17.50 -0.31
C LYS A 682 -17.98 17.25 -0.67
N ALA A 683 -17.14 16.96 0.32
CA ALA A 683 -15.81 16.41 0.05
C ALA A 683 -15.99 14.99 -0.55
N ILE A 684 -15.38 14.71 -1.69
CA ILE A 684 -15.56 13.43 -2.39
C ILE A 684 -14.66 12.38 -1.72
N PRO A 685 -15.20 11.31 -1.09
CA PRO A 685 -14.40 10.39 -0.26
C PRO A 685 -13.21 9.74 -0.96
N SER A 686 -13.29 9.40 -2.25
CA SER A 686 -12.19 8.86 -3.06
C SER A 686 -11.02 9.82 -3.25
N THR A 687 -11.22 11.12 -3.01
CA THR A 687 -10.27 12.20 -3.31
C THR A 687 -10.38 13.33 -2.29
N ASN A 688 -10.63 13.00 -1.01
CA ASN A 688 -10.81 13.98 0.08
C ASN A 688 -9.50 14.28 0.84
N VAL A 689 -8.35 13.85 0.31
CA VAL A 689 -7.03 14.09 0.92
C VAL A 689 -6.10 14.72 -0.12
N GLN A 690 -5.39 15.76 0.29
CA GLN A 690 -4.24 16.29 -0.44
C GLN A 690 -2.99 15.66 0.17
N ASN A 691 -2.27 14.87 -0.62
CA ASN A 691 -1.01 14.27 -0.23
C ASN A 691 0.16 15.07 -0.82
N ILE A 692 1.12 15.41 0.02
CA ILE A 692 2.38 16.06 -0.35
C ILE A 692 3.52 15.12 0.11
N PRO A 693 4.20 14.44 -0.83
CA PRO A 693 5.26 13.48 -0.54
C PRO A 693 6.35 14.04 0.38
N PHE A 694 6.81 15.27 0.07
CA PHE A 694 7.74 16.00 0.90
C PHE A 694 7.65 17.51 0.67
N MET A 695 8.06 18.28 1.67
CA MET A 695 8.29 19.72 1.59
C MET A 695 9.67 20.05 2.10
N ALA A 696 10.45 20.76 1.28
CA ALA A 696 11.78 21.22 1.66
C ALA A 696 11.72 22.12 2.92
N PRO A 697 12.81 22.21 3.69
CA PRO A 697 12.90 23.14 4.81
C PRO A 697 12.53 24.57 4.38
N LYS A 698 11.80 25.29 5.22
CA LYS A 698 11.44 26.70 4.97
C LYS A 698 10.81 26.96 3.60
N SER A 699 9.98 26.03 3.15
CA SER A 699 9.35 26.06 1.83
C SER A 699 7.91 25.56 1.86
N ASN A 700 7.12 25.92 0.86
CA ASN A 700 5.86 25.25 0.54
C ASN A 700 6.04 24.22 -0.59
N TRP A 701 4.98 23.51 -0.96
CA TRP A 701 5.00 22.58 -2.09
C TRP A 701 5.37 23.23 -3.42
N GLN A 702 4.83 24.42 -3.71
CA GLN A 702 5.04 25.13 -4.98
C GLN A 702 6.50 25.59 -5.15
N GLU A 703 7.23 25.75 -4.05
CA GLU A 703 8.67 26.00 -4.01
C GLU A 703 9.49 24.71 -4.08
N THR A 704 8.97 23.63 -3.49
CA THR A 704 9.64 22.33 -3.44
C THR A 704 9.58 21.62 -4.79
N MET A 705 8.43 21.67 -5.47
CA MET A 705 8.15 20.94 -6.70
C MET A 705 7.84 21.89 -7.85
N GLN A 706 8.86 22.09 -8.68
CA GLN A 706 8.83 22.97 -9.84
C GLN A 706 9.18 22.21 -11.11
N ALA A 707 8.48 22.53 -12.19
CA ALA A 707 8.86 22.13 -13.54
C ALA A 707 10.19 22.81 -13.96
N GLU A 708 10.80 22.36 -15.06
CA GLU A 708 12.05 22.94 -15.60
C GLU A 708 12.02 24.46 -15.83
N GLN A 709 10.83 25.05 -15.97
CA GLN A 709 10.62 26.50 -16.16
C GLN A 709 10.23 27.26 -14.87
N GLY A 710 10.30 26.60 -13.71
CA GLY A 710 9.96 27.17 -12.40
C GLY A 710 8.47 27.21 -12.07
N ALA A 711 7.60 26.62 -12.91
CA ALA A 711 6.16 26.55 -12.66
C ALA A 711 5.84 25.46 -11.62
N PRO A 712 4.94 25.70 -10.65
CA PRO A 712 4.52 24.68 -9.69
C PRO A 712 3.90 23.46 -10.38
N LEU A 713 4.24 22.26 -9.91
CA LEU A 713 3.65 21.02 -10.38
C LEU A 713 2.50 20.60 -9.47
N PHE A 714 1.34 20.30 -10.07
CA PHE A 714 0.19 19.72 -9.38
C PHE A 714 -0.18 18.40 -10.04
N THR A 715 -0.63 17.47 -9.21
CA THR A 715 -1.02 16.12 -9.60
C THR A 715 -2.34 15.83 -8.90
N ASP A 716 -3.14 14.92 -9.44
CA ASP A 716 -4.43 14.61 -8.84
C ASP A 716 -4.29 14.08 -7.38
N SER A 717 -3.11 13.58 -6.98
CA SER A 717 -2.83 13.14 -5.60
C SER A 717 -2.65 14.27 -4.59
N ASN A 718 -2.28 15.47 -5.05
CA ASN A 718 -2.11 16.64 -4.20
C ASN A 718 -3.32 17.60 -4.21
N ILE A 719 -4.40 17.24 -4.88
CA ILE A 719 -5.63 18.03 -4.98
C ILE A 719 -6.78 17.29 -4.29
N MET A 720 -7.50 17.98 -3.40
CA MET A 720 -8.75 17.46 -2.83
C MET A 720 -9.94 17.88 -3.70
N PHE A 721 -10.91 16.99 -3.93
CA PHE A 721 -12.07 17.33 -4.73
C PHE A 721 -13.36 17.45 -3.91
N PHE A 722 -14.16 18.43 -4.30
CA PHE A 722 -15.46 18.74 -3.70
C PHE A 722 -16.54 18.82 -4.78
N GLU A 723 -17.71 18.26 -4.49
CA GLU A 723 -18.92 18.48 -5.28
C GLU A 723 -19.72 19.66 -4.72
N ILE A 724 -20.12 20.57 -5.61
CA ILE A 724 -20.86 21.79 -5.28
C ILE A 724 -22.28 21.70 -5.80
N ASN A 725 -23.25 21.96 -4.94
CA ASN A 725 -24.65 21.92 -5.33
C ASN A 725 -24.98 23.03 -6.34
N LYS A 726 -25.61 22.68 -7.46
CA LYS A 726 -26.08 23.63 -8.50
C LYS A 726 -27.06 24.69 -8.01
N ASN A 727 -27.76 24.42 -6.90
CA ASN A 727 -28.77 25.27 -6.31
C ASN A 727 -28.23 26.12 -5.16
N ILE A 728 -26.93 26.03 -4.85
CA ILE A 728 -26.32 26.88 -3.83
C ILE A 728 -26.38 28.36 -4.27
N PRO A 729 -26.84 29.30 -3.42
CA PRO A 729 -26.91 30.71 -3.80
C PRO A 729 -25.53 31.31 -4.06
N LEU A 730 -25.43 32.17 -5.08
CA LEU A 730 -24.21 32.97 -5.32
C LEU A 730 -23.94 33.91 -4.13
N GLY A 731 -22.66 34.12 -3.83
CA GLY A 731 -22.21 34.91 -2.69
C GLY A 731 -22.28 34.17 -1.35
N THR A 732 -22.68 32.90 -1.33
CA THR A 732 -22.61 32.09 -0.10
C THR A 732 -21.16 31.89 0.28
N GLU A 733 -20.81 32.28 1.51
CA GLU A 733 -19.49 32.00 2.08
C GLU A 733 -19.48 30.60 2.70
N VAL A 734 -18.47 29.82 2.35
CA VAL A 734 -18.25 28.45 2.84
C VAL A 734 -16.96 28.45 3.65
N SER A 735 -17.03 27.89 4.85
CA SER A 735 -15.88 27.65 5.72
C SER A 735 -15.71 26.15 5.92
N CYS A 736 -14.59 25.59 5.47
CA CYS A 736 -14.27 24.18 5.70
C CYS A 736 -13.14 24.04 6.73
N ARG A 737 -13.40 23.21 7.76
CA ARG A 737 -12.46 22.90 8.83
C ARG A 737 -11.72 21.62 8.51
N LEU A 738 -10.53 21.77 7.96
CA LEU A 738 -9.67 20.67 7.55
C LEU A 738 -8.72 20.29 8.70
N ARG A 739 -8.07 19.14 8.56
CA ARG A 739 -7.03 18.67 9.47
C ARG A 739 -5.74 18.45 8.70
N MET A 740 -4.59 18.71 9.32
CA MET A 740 -3.29 18.45 8.70
C MET A 740 -2.38 17.64 9.62
N THR A 741 -1.57 16.77 9.02
CA THR A 741 -0.59 15.90 9.68
C THR A 741 0.54 15.57 8.71
N PHE A 742 1.59 14.90 9.19
CA PHE A 742 2.69 14.42 8.36
C PHE A 742 3.41 13.22 8.99
N ALA A 743 4.17 12.47 8.20
CA ALA A 743 4.69 11.15 8.58
C ALA A 743 5.82 11.21 9.61
N ASN A 744 6.77 12.14 9.46
CA ASN A 744 7.85 12.37 10.44
C ASN A 744 7.48 13.36 11.56
N CYS A 745 6.20 13.44 11.88
CA CYS A 745 5.69 14.27 12.96
C CYS A 745 5.94 13.64 14.32
N GLU A 746 6.53 14.40 15.24
CA GLU A 746 6.79 13.96 16.61
C GLU A 746 5.47 13.70 17.35
N ASP A 747 4.65 14.74 17.50
CA ASP A 747 3.47 14.79 18.36
C ASP A 747 2.14 14.54 17.62
N CYS A 748 2.18 13.89 16.45
CA CYS A 748 0.97 13.47 15.70
C CYS A 748 0.56 12.01 15.97
N TYR A 749 1.40 11.22 16.64
CA TYR A 749 1.17 9.78 16.79
C TYR A 749 1.06 9.29 18.23
N HIS A 750 1.54 10.07 19.21
CA HIS A 750 1.58 9.64 20.59
C HIS A 750 1.14 10.75 21.54
N ASP A 751 0.48 10.35 22.61
CA ASP A 751 0.06 11.26 23.67
C ASP A 751 1.28 11.63 24.53
N LEU A 752 1.74 12.87 24.37
CA LEU A 752 2.84 13.45 25.15
C LEU A 752 2.51 13.58 26.65
N SER A 753 1.22 13.56 27.02
CA SER A 753 0.77 13.58 28.41
C SER A 753 0.77 12.19 29.06
N SER A 754 0.83 11.13 28.24
CA SER A 754 0.95 9.76 28.73
C SER A 754 2.35 9.51 29.31
N SER A 755 2.42 8.87 30.49
CA SER A 755 3.70 8.56 31.13
C SER A 755 4.56 7.54 30.37
N ASN A 756 3.98 6.87 29.36
CA ASN A 756 4.60 5.76 28.63
C ASN A 756 4.88 6.08 27.15
N TYR A 757 4.59 7.30 26.68
CA TYR A 757 4.63 7.67 25.26
C TYR A 757 3.84 6.69 24.37
N ASP A 758 2.65 6.29 24.83
CA ASP A 758 1.80 5.39 24.06
C ASP A 758 1.27 6.11 22.81
N ASP A 759 1.02 5.35 21.74
CA ASP A 759 0.41 5.96 20.57
C ASP A 759 -1.04 6.35 20.88
N PHE A 760 -1.57 7.34 20.16
CA PHE A 760 -2.98 7.72 20.28
C PHE A 760 -3.89 6.52 19.99
N LYS A 761 -4.96 6.40 20.76
CA LYS A 761 -6.04 5.46 20.49
C LYS A 761 -6.81 5.91 19.25
N ASP A 762 -7.41 4.97 18.54
CA ASP A 762 -8.04 5.28 17.26
C ASP A 762 -9.18 6.31 17.34
N TYR A 763 -9.95 6.35 18.43
CA TYR A 763 -11.02 7.34 18.59
C TYR A 763 -10.48 8.77 18.66
N GLU A 764 -9.24 8.97 19.10
CA GLU A 764 -8.61 10.30 19.20
C GLU A 764 -8.37 10.88 17.79
N PHE A 765 -8.16 10.00 16.81
CA PHE A 765 -8.09 10.38 15.39
C PHE A 765 -9.45 10.82 14.81
N ALA A 766 -10.57 10.61 15.52
CA ALA A 766 -11.83 11.24 15.16
C ALA A 766 -11.84 12.75 15.46
N GLY A 767 -10.94 13.21 16.35
CA GLY A 767 -10.84 14.58 16.84
C GLY A 767 -9.72 15.40 16.23
N GLU A 768 -9.28 16.41 17.00
CA GLU A 768 -8.20 17.32 16.63
C GLU A 768 -6.82 16.90 17.15
N GLU A 769 -6.73 16.09 18.22
CA GLU A 769 -5.46 15.93 18.97
C GLU A 769 -4.28 15.43 18.12
N PRO A 770 -4.43 14.43 17.23
CA PRO A 770 -3.32 13.99 16.35
C PRO A 770 -3.02 14.97 15.21
N PHE A 771 -3.86 15.99 15.00
CA PHE A 771 -3.85 16.87 13.84
C PHE A 771 -3.65 18.34 14.21
N SER A 772 -3.28 19.16 13.25
CA SER A 772 -3.48 20.62 13.36
C SER A 772 -4.74 20.99 12.59
N ILE A 773 -5.56 21.88 13.14
CA ILE A 773 -6.75 22.37 12.44
C ILE A 773 -6.34 23.43 11.42
N LEU A 774 -6.90 23.32 10.21
CA LEU A 774 -6.70 24.26 9.11
C LEU A 774 -8.04 24.72 8.56
N ASN A 775 -8.37 25.99 8.77
CA ASN A 775 -9.60 26.57 8.23
C ASN A 775 -9.36 27.19 6.85
N ILE A 776 -10.14 26.77 5.86
CA ILE A 776 -10.20 27.37 4.52
C ILE A 776 -11.56 28.01 4.30
N ASN A 777 -11.57 29.13 3.58
CA ASN A 777 -12.78 29.86 3.24
C ASN A 777 -12.80 30.13 1.74
N PHE A 778 -13.96 29.98 1.12
CA PHE A 778 -14.20 30.40 -0.26
C PHE A 778 -15.64 30.90 -0.41
N THR A 779 -15.87 31.66 -1.48
CA THR A 779 -17.20 32.18 -1.81
C THR A 779 -17.70 31.49 -3.07
N ILE A 780 -18.99 31.18 -3.12
CA ILE A 780 -19.63 30.68 -4.34
C ILE A 780 -19.77 31.83 -5.34
N GLU A 781 -19.12 31.69 -6.49
CA GLU A 781 -19.06 32.71 -7.53
C GLU A 781 -19.57 32.17 -8.88
N GLN A 782 -19.66 33.05 -9.87
CA GLN A 782 -20.06 32.72 -11.23
C GLN A 782 -18.85 32.56 -12.16
#